data_AF-A0A1I2GJR9-F1
#
_entry.id   AF-A0A1I2GJR9-F1
#
_cell.length_a   1.000
_cell.length_b   1.000
_cell.length_c   1.000
_cell.angle_alpha   90.00
_cell.angle_beta   90.00
_cell.angle_gamma   90.00
#
_symmetry.space_group_name_H-M   'P 1'
#
loop_
_entity.id
_entity.type
_entity.pdbx_description
1 polymer ?
#
loop_
_entity_poly.entity_id
_entity_poly.type
_entity_poly.pdbx_seq_one_letter_code
_entity_poly.pdbx_strand_id
1 'polypeptide(L)'
;MAASWNCLALSKPRHLQGDVMSERKTIVAPPSIAEQEHVERLLNAYMREAGHFRPLLHEEQQLPPELHAAIAREAGLGAFMLELPHSRAAIVGSIRWLSAMGHHKYGDSLWLVEGTGRGARHAPFSRLDGAAGLAAIVVAELALASGSRDASKEEAFLAQIASSLRNMSHFLEQSGSGGSQLARTYGSGRIRLAEQSMLQGHPFHPAPKSSQGFSADDKARYAPELGAAFTLHYFAAEPELVQQQWIEDQAVGEKADPVTPEKVRLAALKLLPAARQHYVLMPVHPWQAKYLLRLPVVERLIEQGGLVHLGPLGNEVVPTSSVRTVWDVQSPYMIKLPLQVRITHFVRNNPTEQLVRTIEASRILAQLEQSSPFGETFNIILEEGYRTINLLEDVPSESLEAAISTTEAAELAASFGVVFRRNPAYMAPWNEPEEAASPLVVAALLEEGAEPKSAPIGAFIQLAAEARQAAPDLSFAQQWLEQYVEISLVPLIWLFTEHGVSMEAHVQNSLVALERGWPARFYVRDLEGTSLSEERHGQPASGRKSSYAARGHSSTDQPAFTLPQGHPALYADKQAWDRFKYYVLVNHFGHLIHAIAYSLDVEELALWQTVHHTLRRSSWLNEAEPYMTDLFQTPQLPAKANLSSWFSQRGENPSYVTVPNPLYAVGERRDEPIAASVLKRVMSDKQEHANQPYCAYLYNLAELRSHISRLTASLPDFCQLFYALKANSEAPIIGALAPYVHGFETASAGEIRKAREVDAAIPVIYGGPVKTDEALVEAMERKVRHIHVESRHELLRLNELAARRGEIMPVLLRVNVSIPLPDAKLVMAGRQSQFGNDEQQIPELLELSRTLSHIKIDGFHFHSLSNNLSVDRHLELLAFYCHRAAEWTQQFHLDIAYINVGGGIGVNYADLLRQFEWERFTDGLREQIAPLCAAGVKLVFECGRYIVASCGYYAAEVAEVKNNHGSRFALLRGGTHHFRLPASWQHSHPFRIIAVDSWPYSFERPQLSDCRVTIAGELCTPKDVLARDSYIERVRVGDIVLFPYAGAYGWAISHHQFLSHAQPQHIYLD
;
A
#
# COMPACT_ATOMS: atom_id res chain seq x y z
N MET A 1 11.72 45.39 4.43
CA MET A 1 11.80 46.16 5.68
C MET A 1 12.04 45.17 6.82
N ALA A 2 13.09 45.41 7.60
CA ALA A 2 13.66 44.49 8.58
C ALA A 2 12.93 44.50 9.93
N ALA A 3 12.72 43.33 10.55
CA ALA A 3 12.49 43.19 11.99
C ALA A 3 12.87 41.76 12.47
N SER A 4 13.99 41.71 13.20
CA SER A 4 14.39 40.80 14.29
C SER A 4 14.07 39.29 14.21
N TRP A 5 15.07 38.50 13.82
CA TRP A 5 15.28 37.14 14.32
C TRP A 5 16.24 37.24 15.51
N ASN A 6 15.82 36.80 16.70
CA ASN A 6 16.68 36.71 17.87
C ASN A 6 16.62 35.27 18.42
N CYS A 7 17.81 34.69 18.55
CA CYS A 7 18.09 33.31 18.94
C CYS A 7 17.40 32.89 20.24
N LEU A 8 16.73 31.73 20.24
CA LEU A 8 16.37 31.01 21.46
C LEU A 8 17.42 29.92 21.73
N ALA A 9 18.34 30.28 22.62
CA ALA A 9 19.25 29.36 23.28
C ALA A 9 18.46 28.48 24.29
N LEU A 10 18.69 27.17 24.22
CA LEU A 10 18.26 26.20 25.22
C LEU A 10 18.77 26.60 26.61
N SER A 11 17.86 27.01 27.49
CA SER A 11 18.12 27.07 28.93
C SER A 11 16.88 26.64 29.72
N LYS A 12 17.14 25.82 30.74
CA LYS A 12 16.18 25.11 31.61
C LYS A 12 15.04 26.00 32.15
N PRO A 13 13.81 25.49 32.31
CA PRO A 13 12.72 26.28 32.88
C PRO A 13 12.90 26.44 34.40
N ARG A 14 12.93 27.69 34.86
CA ARG A 14 12.80 28.03 36.29
C ARG A 14 11.30 28.08 36.64
N HIS A 15 10.98 27.47 37.79
CA HIS A 15 9.71 27.61 38.50
C HIS A 15 9.26 29.08 38.62
N LEU A 16 8.02 29.37 38.21
CA LEU A 16 7.24 30.50 38.74
C LEU A 16 5.79 30.05 38.92
N GLN A 17 5.36 30.02 40.18
CA GLN A 17 3.97 29.93 40.62
C GLN A 17 3.23 31.25 40.36
N GLY A 18 1.95 31.15 40.00
CA GLY A 18 0.92 32.18 40.20
C GLY A 18 0.84 33.29 39.14
N ASP A 19 -0.14 33.24 38.24
CA ASP A 19 -1.44 33.87 38.53
C ASP A 19 -2.51 33.58 37.46
N VAL A 20 -3.75 33.68 37.94
CA VAL A 20 -5.06 33.30 37.41
C VAL A 20 -5.42 33.91 36.03
N MET A 21 -5.93 33.03 35.16
CA MET A 21 -6.95 33.22 34.10
C MET A 21 -7.12 34.59 33.42
N SER A 22 -6.82 34.64 32.12
CA SER A 22 -7.78 35.19 31.15
C SER A 22 -7.64 34.49 29.80
N GLU A 23 -8.70 33.79 29.40
CA GLU A 23 -8.84 33.17 28.08
C GLU A 23 -8.87 34.26 27.00
N ARG A 24 -7.86 34.29 26.14
CA ARG A 24 -8.02 34.74 24.75
C ARG A 24 -7.81 33.53 23.85
N LYS A 25 -8.93 32.97 23.37
CA LYS A 25 -8.96 32.05 22.24
C LYS A 25 -8.48 32.80 21.00
N THR A 26 -7.17 32.79 20.75
CA THR A 26 -6.62 33.09 19.43
C THR A 26 -6.95 31.89 18.56
N ILE A 27 -8.01 32.01 17.76
CA ILE A 27 -8.30 31.07 16.68
C ILE A 27 -7.15 31.23 15.68
N VAL A 28 -6.18 30.31 15.73
CA VAL A 28 -5.13 30.19 14.71
C VAL A 28 -5.82 29.77 13.42
N ALA A 29 -5.63 30.53 12.34
CA ALA A 29 -6.15 30.19 11.02
C ALA A 29 -5.67 28.78 10.60
N PRO A 30 -6.46 28.02 9.81
CA PRO A 30 -6.01 26.74 9.30
C PRO A 30 -4.70 26.89 8.51
N PRO A 31 -3.79 25.91 8.57
CA PRO A 31 -2.52 25.97 7.84
C PRO A 31 -2.78 26.10 6.34
N SER A 32 -1.89 26.79 5.65
CA SER A 32 -1.94 26.83 4.18
C SER A 32 -1.71 25.43 3.60
N ILE A 33 -2.23 25.14 2.40
CA ILE A 33 -2.00 23.85 1.72
C ILE A 33 -0.50 23.53 1.61
N ALA A 34 0.32 24.54 1.26
CA ALA A 34 1.77 24.41 1.19
C ALA A 34 2.40 23.98 2.52
N GLU A 35 1.86 24.47 3.64
CA GLU A 35 2.34 24.13 4.98
C GLU A 35 1.97 22.69 5.35
N GLN A 36 0.73 22.27 5.08
CA GLN A 36 0.30 20.89 5.30
C GLN A 36 1.11 19.90 4.45
N GLU A 37 1.31 20.20 3.17
CA GLU A 37 2.11 19.39 2.24
C GLU A 37 3.58 19.27 2.66
N HIS A 38 4.12 20.30 3.31
CA HIS A 38 5.49 20.27 3.84
C HIS A 38 5.58 19.45 5.13
N VAL A 39 4.58 19.58 6.01
CA VAL A 39 4.45 18.74 7.21
C VAL A 39 4.39 17.26 6.81
N GLU A 40 3.54 16.92 5.85
CA GLU A 40 3.39 15.55 5.35
C GLU A 40 4.73 14.99 4.84
N ARG A 41 5.48 15.76 4.05
CA ARG A 41 6.78 15.33 3.51
C ARG A 41 7.84 15.10 4.58
N LEU A 42 7.92 15.99 5.57
CA LEU A 42 8.87 15.86 6.67
C LEU A 42 8.54 14.66 7.56
N LEU A 43 7.26 14.49 7.93
CA LEU A 43 6.83 13.35 8.73
C LEU A 43 6.98 12.03 7.97
N ASN A 44 6.53 11.96 6.72
CA ASN A 44 6.64 10.74 5.90
C ASN A 44 8.11 10.36 5.70
N ALA A 45 9.01 11.32 5.45
CA ALA A 45 10.45 11.07 5.33
C ALA A 45 11.05 10.56 6.65
N TYR A 46 10.75 11.22 7.77
CA TYR A 46 11.27 10.80 9.07
C TYR A 46 10.72 9.44 9.51
N MET A 47 9.40 9.22 9.42
CA MET A 47 8.76 7.95 9.78
C MET A 47 9.31 6.78 8.97
N ARG A 48 9.51 6.98 7.66
CA ARG A 48 10.14 5.98 6.78
C ARG A 48 11.55 5.63 7.26
N GLU A 49 12.37 6.62 7.56
CA GLU A 49 13.77 6.40 7.94
C GLU A 49 13.93 5.89 9.39
N ALA A 50 12.96 6.19 10.25
CA ALA A 50 12.89 5.68 11.62
C ALA A 50 12.21 4.29 11.72
N GLY A 51 11.66 3.76 10.63
CA GLY A 51 11.02 2.44 10.61
C GLY A 51 9.56 2.40 11.11
N HIS A 52 8.90 3.55 11.23
CA HIS A 52 7.53 3.67 11.75
C HIS A 52 6.47 3.69 10.63
N PHE A 53 6.10 2.53 10.09
CA PHE A 53 5.16 2.41 8.96
C PHE A 53 3.68 2.24 9.36
N ARG A 54 3.41 1.94 10.64
CA ARG A 54 2.07 1.91 11.23
C ARG A 54 2.09 2.73 12.52
N PRO A 55 2.05 4.07 12.42
CA PRO A 55 2.36 4.93 13.55
C PRO A 55 1.19 5.12 14.52
N LEU A 56 0.06 4.44 14.31
CA LEU A 56 -1.11 4.54 15.17
C LEU A 56 -0.73 4.22 16.61
N LEU A 57 -1.19 5.05 17.54
CA LEU A 57 -0.92 4.92 18.97
C LEU A 57 -1.31 3.53 19.47
N HIS A 58 -0.36 2.87 20.11
CA HIS A 58 -0.59 1.60 20.81
C HIS A 58 -1.18 1.86 22.20
N GLU A 59 -1.99 0.95 22.74
CA GLU A 59 -2.65 1.12 24.05
C GLU A 59 -1.68 1.36 25.23
N GLU A 60 -0.43 0.89 25.12
CA GLU A 60 0.61 1.14 26.14
C GLU A 60 1.13 2.58 26.15
N GLN A 61 0.95 3.31 25.05
CA GLN A 61 1.37 4.69 24.87
C GLN A 61 0.23 5.62 25.30
N GLN A 62 0.30 6.12 26.54
CA GLN A 62 -0.74 7.00 27.07
C GLN A 62 -0.40 8.48 26.81
N LEU A 63 -1.30 9.17 26.12
CA LEU A 63 -1.24 10.63 25.96
C LEU A 63 -1.82 11.35 27.18
N PRO A 64 -1.39 12.60 27.45
CA PRO A 64 -2.10 13.50 28.36
C PRO A 64 -3.59 13.59 27.98
N PRO A 65 -4.54 13.47 28.93
CA PRO A 65 -5.98 13.42 28.62
C PRO A 65 -6.49 14.61 27.81
N GLU A 66 -5.95 15.81 28.08
CA GLU A 66 -6.27 17.04 27.34
C GLU A 66 -5.82 16.96 25.87
N LEU A 67 -4.63 16.40 25.64
CA LEU A 67 -4.08 16.19 24.30
C LEU A 67 -4.86 15.11 23.55
N HIS A 68 -5.17 13.99 24.22
CA HIS A 68 -6.01 12.94 23.66
C HIS A 68 -7.38 13.48 23.22
N ALA A 69 -8.04 14.27 24.08
CA ALA A 69 -9.30 14.92 23.73
C ALA A 69 -9.17 15.95 22.60
N ALA A 70 -8.02 16.62 22.48
CA ALA A 70 -7.76 17.53 21.37
C ALA A 70 -7.65 16.79 20.03
N ILE A 71 -6.94 15.66 20.01
CA ILE A 71 -6.74 14.83 18.81
C ILE A 71 -8.02 14.09 18.42
N ALA A 72 -8.78 13.58 19.40
CA ALA A 72 -10.04 12.87 19.15
C ALA A 72 -11.13 13.76 18.51
N ARG A 73 -10.97 15.09 18.58
CA ARG A 73 -11.87 16.04 17.88
C ARG A 73 -11.54 16.19 16.40
N GLU A 74 -10.36 15.79 15.94
CA GLU A 74 -10.01 15.78 14.52
C GLU A 74 -10.58 14.52 13.86
N ALA A 75 -11.21 14.66 12.70
CA ALA A 75 -11.65 13.52 11.91
C ALA A 75 -10.42 12.77 11.37
N GLY A 76 -10.30 11.48 11.67
CA GLY A 76 -9.19 10.63 11.24
C GLY A 76 -9.34 9.16 11.64
N LEU A 77 -8.38 8.33 11.23
CA LEU A 77 -8.27 6.91 11.56
C LEU A 77 -7.84 6.67 13.01
N GLY A 78 -7.15 7.63 13.62
CA GLY A 78 -6.69 7.55 15.00
C GLY A 78 -5.52 8.50 15.28
N ALA A 79 -5.08 8.53 16.53
CA ALA A 79 -3.92 9.29 16.95
C ALA A 79 -2.62 8.53 16.62
N PHE A 80 -1.51 9.26 16.44
CA PHE A 80 -0.17 8.68 16.32
C PHE A 80 0.80 9.28 17.31
N MET A 81 1.84 8.53 17.68
CA MET A 81 2.97 9.02 18.46
C MET A 81 4.28 8.55 17.83
N LEU A 82 5.08 9.52 17.43
CA LEU A 82 6.39 9.33 16.82
C LEU A 82 7.47 9.70 17.84
N GLU A 83 8.17 8.70 18.36
CA GLU A 83 9.24 8.92 19.33
C GLU A 83 10.48 9.52 18.65
N LEU A 84 11.14 10.43 19.37
CA LEU A 84 12.40 11.07 19.00
C LEU A 84 13.46 10.60 20.01
N PRO A 85 14.22 9.53 19.70
CA PRO A 85 15.05 8.84 20.68
C PRO A 85 16.14 9.70 21.30
N HIS A 86 16.75 10.62 20.53
CA HIS A 86 17.90 11.39 20.99
C HIS A 86 17.47 12.63 21.77
N SER A 87 16.39 13.29 21.36
CA SER A 87 15.80 14.42 22.08
C SER A 87 14.95 13.99 23.28
N ARG A 88 14.62 12.70 23.40
CA ARG A 88 13.72 12.13 24.42
C ARG A 88 12.36 12.81 24.47
N ALA A 89 11.82 13.08 23.29
CA ALA A 89 10.50 13.67 23.10
C ALA A 89 9.67 12.81 22.15
N ALA A 90 8.41 13.17 21.94
CA ALA A 90 7.57 12.55 20.93
C ALA A 90 6.74 13.59 20.17
N ILE A 91 6.56 13.39 18.87
CA ILE A 91 5.62 14.13 18.05
C ILE A 91 4.30 13.37 18.01
N VAL A 92 3.19 14.05 18.31
CA VAL A 92 1.86 13.46 18.40
C VAL A 92 0.89 14.23 17.51
N GLY A 93 0.01 13.51 16.82
CA GLY A 93 -1.06 14.09 15.99
C GLY A 93 -2.13 13.07 15.62
N SER A 94 -2.99 13.38 14.64
CA SER A 94 -3.94 12.43 14.05
C SER A 94 -3.47 11.96 12.67
N ILE A 95 -3.83 10.73 12.30
CA ILE A 95 -3.68 10.17 10.95
C ILE A 95 -5.05 10.20 10.27
N ARG A 96 -5.14 10.81 9.08
CA ARG A 96 -6.32 10.80 8.21
C ARG A 96 -6.30 9.65 7.21
N TRP A 97 -5.11 9.27 6.73
CA TRP A 97 -4.94 8.17 5.80
C TRP A 97 -3.68 7.38 6.12
N LEU A 98 -3.81 6.05 6.18
CA LEU A 98 -2.70 5.13 6.39
C LEU A 98 -2.34 4.45 5.06
N SER A 99 -1.14 4.71 4.54
CA SER A 99 -0.62 4.06 3.34
C SER A 99 0.29 2.87 3.67
N ALA A 100 0.26 1.84 2.82
CA ALA A 100 1.12 0.66 2.98
C ALA A 100 2.61 0.98 2.76
N MET A 101 2.91 2.03 1.97
CA MET A 101 4.27 2.46 1.61
C MET A 101 4.71 3.76 2.31
N GLY A 102 3.98 4.18 3.35
CA GLY A 102 4.33 5.32 4.18
C GLY A 102 3.96 6.69 3.60
N HIS A 103 3.08 6.74 2.59
CA HIS A 103 2.45 7.99 2.11
C HIS A 103 1.27 8.37 3.03
N HIS A 104 1.53 8.61 4.31
CA HIS A 104 0.47 8.92 5.27
C HIS A 104 -0.07 10.34 5.05
N LYS A 105 -1.33 10.55 5.45
CA LYS A 105 -1.97 11.88 5.56
C LYS A 105 -2.30 12.17 7.00
N TYR A 106 -2.06 13.39 7.45
CA TYR A 106 -2.16 13.77 8.86
C TYR A 106 -3.27 14.81 9.10
N GLY A 107 -3.69 14.97 10.35
CA GLY A 107 -4.55 16.07 10.76
C GLY A 107 -3.84 17.42 10.85
N ASP A 108 -4.59 18.45 11.21
CA ASP A 108 -4.14 19.84 11.11
C ASP A 108 -3.27 20.27 12.30
N SER A 109 -3.25 19.49 13.39
CA SER A 109 -2.51 19.82 14.60
C SER A 109 -1.47 18.77 14.95
N LEU A 110 -0.23 19.22 15.11
CA LEU A 110 0.86 18.44 15.68
C LEU A 110 1.28 19.01 17.03
N TRP A 111 1.72 18.11 17.91
CA TRP A 111 2.10 18.43 19.28
C TRP A 111 3.43 17.78 19.61
N LEU A 112 4.25 18.46 20.39
CA LEU A 112 5.48 17.94 20.98
C LEU A 112 5.21 17.59 22.44
N VAL A 113 5.56 16.37 22.83
CA VAL A 113 5.47 15.88 24.21
C VAL A 113 6.88 15.65 24.75
N GLU A 114 7.21 16.26 25.89
CA GLU A 114 8.52 16.16 26.54
C GLU A 114 8.62 14.87 27.38
N GLY A 115 8.72 13.72 26.71
CA GLY A 115 8.89 12.40 27.31
C GLY A 115 8.53 11.27 26.35
N THR A 116 8.92 10.03 26.69
CA THR A 116 8.62 8.82 25.90
C THR A 116 7.98 7.72 26.76
N GLY A 117 7.34 6.72 26.12
CA GLY A 117 6.70 5.59 26.80
C GLY A 117 5.68 5.97 27.88
N ARG A 118 5.65 5.23 29.00
CA ARG A 118 4.72 5.44 30.13
C ARG A 118 4.86 6.81 30.81
N GLY A 119 5.99 7.50 30.63
CA GLY A 119 6.24 8.84 31.18
C GLY A 119 5.49 9.96 30.44
N ALA A 120 5.02 9.70 29.21
CA ALA A 120 4.38 10.71 28.35
C ALA A 120 3.02 11.19 28.88
N ARG A 121 2.31 10.37 29.67
CA ARG A 121 0.95 10.68 30.18
C ARG A 121 0.89 11.96 31.02
N HIS A 122 1.96 12.27 31.74
CA HIS A 122 2.08 13.44 32.61
C HIS A 122 3.14 14.43 32.12
N ALA A 123 3.68 14.20 30.92
CA ALA A 123 4.70 15.04 30.34
C ALA A 123 4.13 16.41 29.91
N PRO A 124 4.91 17.49 30.02
CA PRO A 124 4.59 18.75 29.36
C PRO A 124 4.39 18.53 27.87
N PHE A 125 3.41 19.20 27.30
CA PHE A 125 3.17 19.17 25.86
C PHE A 125 2.90 20.58 25.32
N SER A 126 3.28 20.80 24.06
CA SER A 126 3.09 22.07 23.36
C SER A 126 2.68 21.83 21.92
N ARG A 127 1.86 22.70 21.36
CA ARG A 127 1.49 22.63 19.95
C ARG A 127 2.67 23.09 19.10
N LEU A 128 2.99 22.35 18.04
CA LEU A 128 4.02 22.73 17.07
C LEU A 128 3.50 23.85 16.16
N ASP A 129 4.38 24.79 15.83
CA ASP A 129 4.14 25.88 14.89
C ASP A 129 4.26 25.40 13.43
N GLY A 130 3.36 24.49 13.07
CA GLY A 130 3.25 23.90 11.74
C GLY A 130 4.55 23.33 11.18
N ALA A 131 4.85 23.64 9.91
CA ALA A 131 6.01 23.11 9.21
C ALA A 131 7.34 23.60 9.80
N ALA A 132 7.40 24.85 10.26
CA ALA A 132 8.62 25.44 10.84
C ALA A 132 8.97 24.81 12.19
N GLY A 133 7.96 24.64 13.06
CA GLY A 133 8.13 23.96 14.35
C GLY A 133 8.56 22.51 14.18
N LEU A 134 7.90 21.77 13.28
CA LEU A 134 8.28 20.39 12.97
C LEU A 134 9.72 20.28 12.44
N ALA A 135 10.09 21.15 11.49
CA ALA A 135 11.43 21.15 10.91
C ALA A 135 12.52 21.40 11.96
N ALA A 136 12.31 22.35 12.88
CA ALA A 136 13.24 22.60 13.98
C ALA A 136 13.46 21.37 14.86
N ILE A 137 12.38 20.66 15.20
CA ILE A 137 12.45 19.44 16.01
C ILE A 137 13.18 18.31 15.27
N VAL A 138 12.83 18.05 14.01
CA VAL A 138 13.45 17.00 13.20
C VAL A 138 14.94 17.28 12.96
N VAL A 139 15.31 18.52 12.64
CA VAL A 139 16.72 18.93 12.45
C VAL A 139 17.50 18.79 13.75
N ALA A 140 16.93 19.19 14.89
CA ALA A 140 17.58 19.03 16.19
C ALA A 140 17.79 17.55 16.54
N GLU A 141 16.81 16.68 16.27
CA GLU A 141 16.92 15.23 16.47
C GLU A 141 18.04 14.62 15.62
N LEU A 142 18.12 14.99 14.32
CA LEU A 142 19.20 14.53 13.44
C LEU A 142 20.58 15.04 13.89
N ALA A 143 20.66 16.28 14.36
CA ALA A 143 21.90 16.83 14.91
C ALA A 143 22.36 16.06 16.15
N LEU A 144 21.45 15.74 17.07
CA LEU A 144 21.73 14.92 18.24
C LEU A 144 22.16 13.49 17.85
N ALA A 145 21.50 12.88 16.88
CA ALA A 145 21.86 11.56 16.34
C ALA A 145 23.26 11.54 15.71
N SER A 146 23.70 12.65 15.11
CA SER A 146 25.04 12.77 14.51
C SER A 146 26.18 12.94 15.53
N GLY A 147 25.86 13.10 16.82
CA GLY A 147 26.84 13.23 17.91
C GLY A 147 27.47 14.63 18.07
N SER A 148 27.12 15.61 17.22
CA SER A 148 27.57 17.00 17.37
C SER A 148 26.51 17.99 16.90
N ARG A 149 26.29 19.05 17.68
CA ARG A 149 25.43 20.16 17.27
C ARG A 149 26.25 21.29 16.70
N ASP A 150 26.00 21.61 15.44
CA ASP A 150 26.59 22.74 14.73
C ASP A 150 25.45 23.68 14.34
N ALA A 151 25.30 24.75 15.12
CA ALA A 151 24.19 25.70 14.95
C ALA A 151 24.16 26.33 13.56
N SER A 152 25.33 26.55 12.94
CA SER A 152 25.42 27.12 11.59
C SER A 152 24.89 26.14 10.53
N LYS A 153 25.20 24.85 10.67
CA LYS A 153 24.66 23.81 9.78
C LYS A 153 23.15 23.64 9.97
N GLU A 154 22.68 23.57 11.21
CA GLU A 154 21.25 23.45 11.52
C GLU A 154 20.46 24.63 10.93
N GLU A 155 20.96 25.86 11.10
CA GLU A 155 20.36 27.08 10.53
C GLU A 155 20.32 27.03 8.99
N ALA A 156 21.40 26.56 8.34
CA ALA A 156 21.44 26.40 6.89
C ALA A 156 20.42 25.38 6.37
N PHE A 157 20.17 24.29 7.10
CA PHE A 157 19.16 23.29 6.75
C PHE A 157 17.73 23.80 6.94
N LEU A 158 17.47 24.50 8.05
CA LEU A 158 16.18 25.16 8.29
C LEU A 158 15.90 26.24 7.24
N ALA A 159 16.92 26.99 6.81
CA ALA A 159 16.78 27.97 5.74
C ALA A 159 16.40 27.34 4.39
N GLN A 160 16.88 26.13 4.09
CA GLN A 160 16.50 25.38 2.89
C GLN A 160 15.04 24.91 2.94
N ILE A 161 14.60 24.36 4.08
CA ILE A 161 13.20 23.98 4.33
C ILE A 161 12.30 25.20 4.17
N ALA A 162 12.63 26.32 4.84
CA ALA A 162 11.86 27.56 4.73
C ALA A 162 11.85 28.13 3.29
N SER A 163 12.95 28.00 2.54
CA SER A 163 13.00 28.35 1.11
C SER A 163 12.08 27.48 0.27
N SER A 164 12.06 26.17 0.53
CA SER A 164 11.16 25.23 -0.13
C SER A 164 9.70 25.55 0.15
N LEU A 165 9.33 25.83 1.40
CA LEU A 165 7.98 26.20 1.79
C LEU A 165 7.53 27.47 1.08
N ARG A 166 8.35 28.55 1.12
CA ARG A 166 8.04 29.80 0.41
C ARG A 166 7.82 29.62 -1.08
N ASN A 167 8.65 28.79 -1.74
CA ASN A 167 8.51 28.52 -3.17
C ASN A 167 7.23 27.73 -3.45
N MET A 168 6.96 26.69 -2.66
CA MET A 168 5.74 25.88 -2.79
C MET A 168 4.47 26.73 -2.59
N SER A 169 4.43 27.58 -1.55
CA SER A 169 3.34 28.52 -1.33
C SER A 169 3.14 29.43 -2.54
N HIS A 170 4.22 30.04 -3.04
CA HIS A 170 4.15 30.90 -4.21
C HIS A 170 3.63 30.16 -5.45
N PHE A 171 4.08 28.93 -5.69
CA PHE A 171 3.64 28.12 -6.83
C PHE A 171 2.16 27.74 -6.72
N LEU A 172 1.72 27.28 -5.54
CA LEU A 172 0.32 26.91 -5.30
C LEU A 172 -0.64 28.11 -5.39
N GLU A 173 -0.22 29.29 -4.93
CA GLU A 173 -0.99 30.54 -5.04
C GLU A 173 -1.16 31.00 -6.50
N GLN A 174 -0.15 30.78 -7.34
CA GLN A 174 -0.18 31.17 -8.76
C GLN A 174 -0.81 30.11 -9.66
N SER A 175 -0.86 28.85 -9.21
CA SER A 175 -1.50 27.76 -9.96
C SER A 175 -3.03 27.84 -9.86
N GLY A 176 -3.70 28.17 -10.96
CA GLY A 176 -5.15 27.96 -11.08
C GLY A 176 -5.47 26.46 -11.04
N SER A 177 -6.55 26.07 -10.38
CA SER A 177 -7.09 24.70 -10.21
C SER A 177 -6.77 23.70 -11.34
N GLY A 178 -5.61 23.04 -11.27
CA GLY A 178 -4.96 22.41 -12.43
C GLY A 178 -5.33 20.96 -12.74
N GLY A 179 -5.84 20.18 -11.77
CA GLY A 179 -6.04 18.73 -11.98
C GLY A 179 -7.12 18.41 -13.02
N SER A 180 -8.29 19.04 -12.93
CA SER A 180 -9.33 18.91 -13.95
C SER A 180 -8.94 19.53 -15.29
N GLN A 181 -8.07 20.54 -15.27
CA GLN A 181 -7.57 21.21 -16.46
C GLN A 181 -6.62 20.29 -17.25
N LEU A 182 -5.76 19.54 -16.57
CA LEU A 182 -4.87 18.58 -17.23
C LEU A 182 -5.64 17.45 -17.94
N ALA A 183 -6.73 16.97 -17.34
CA ALA A 183 -7.60 15.97 -17.95
C ALA A 183 -8.41 16.47 -19.15
N ARG A 184 -8.63 17.80 -19.25
CA ARG A 184 -9.42 18.44 -20.32
C ARG A 184 -8.56 19.05 -21.43
N THR A 185 -7.24 19.10 -21.27
CA THR A 185 -6.30 19.67 -22.24
C THR A 185 -5.82 18.57 -23.19
N TYR A 186 -5.68 18.90 -24.48
CA TYR A 186 -5.21 17.99 -25.53
C TYR A 186 -3.94 18.53 -26.20
N GLY A 187 -3.21 17.64 -26.89
CA GLY A 187 -2.04 18.02 -27.70
C GLY A 187 -0.79 18.42 -26.95
N SER A 188 0.09 19.14 -27.64
CA SER A 188 1.35 19.65 -27.10
C SER A 188 1.16 20.54 -25.87
N GLY A 189 0.02 21.23 -25.78
CA GLY A 189 -0.38 21.99 -24.58
C GLY A 189 -0.52 21.12 -23.33
N ARG A 190 -0.91 19.84 -23.48
CA ARG A 190 -1.07 18.87 -22.39
C ARG A 190 0.29 18.43 -21.82
N ILE A 191 1.28 18.17 -22.68
CA ILE A 191 2.65 17.83 -22.26
C ILE A 191 3.27 19.00 -21.48
N ARG A 192 3.14 20.23 -22.03
CA ARG A 192 3.60 21.45 -21.35
C ARG A 192 2.98 21.56 -19.96
N LEU A 193 1.66 21.45 -19.89
CA LEU A 193 0.95 21.58 -18.63
C LEU A 193 1.40 20.52 -17.61
N ALA A 194 1.55 19.26 -18.03
CA ALA A 194 2.02 18.19 -17.15
C ALA A 194 3.41 18.51 -16.56
N GLU A 195 4.38 18.90 -17.39
CA GLU A 195 5.74 19.24 -16.94
C GLU A 195 5.79 20.47 -16.02
N GLN A 196 4.82 21.37 -16.14
CA GLN A 196 4.72 22.61 -15.37
C GLN A 196 3.80 22.49 -14.13
N SER A 197 3.16 21.33 -13.92
CA SER A 197 2.19 21.12 -12.83
C SER A 197 2.77 20.40 -11.60
N MET A 198 4.08 20.15 -11.56
CA MET A 198 4.74 19.61 -10.37
C MET A 198 5.06 20.74 -9.40
N LEU A 199 4.15 21.05 -8.47
CA LEU A 199 4.23 22.21 -7.58
C LEU A 199 4.82 21.88 -6.21
N GLN A 200 4.70 20.62 -5.78
CA GLN A 200 5.04 20.19 -4.43
C GLN A 200 6.37 19.41 -4.38
N GLY A 201 6.67 18.61 -5.40
CA GLY A 201 7.90 17.83 -5.51
C GLY A 201 7.93 16.57 -4.63
N HIS A 202 9.13 15.99 -4.48
CA HIS A 202 9.32 14.64 -3.95
C HIS A 202 8.69 14.41 -2.55
N PRO A 203 7.83 13.37 -2.36
CA PRO A 203 7.04 13.19 -1.15
C PRO A 203 7.84 12.75 0.09
N PHE A 204 9.04 12.20 -0.11
CA PHE A 204 9.98 11.83 0.97
C PHE A 204 11.27 12.62 0.89
N HIS A 205 11.17 13.95 0.82
CA HIS A 205 12.32 14.83 0.85
C HIS A 205 11.99 16.08 1.68
N PRO A 206 12.89 16.56 2.56
CA PRO A 206 12.59 17.66 3.48
C PRO A 206 12.46 19.02 2.80
N ALA A 207 13.13 19.24 1.67
CA ALA A 207 13.14 20.55 0.99
C ALA A 207 13.03 20.41 -0.55
N PRO A 208 11.95 19.80 -1.08
CA PRO A 208 11.86 19.38 -2.49
C PRO A 208 11.82 20.55 -3.48
N LYS A 209 11.39 21.74 -3.05
CA LYS A 209 11.33 22.98 -3.85
C LYS A 209 12.38 24.00 -3.44
N SER A 210 13.43 23.59 -2.73
CA SER A 210 14.56 24.45 -2.46
C SER A 210 15.39 24.67 -3.72
N SER A 211 15.66 25.94 -4.02
CA SER A 211 16.55 26.36 -5.11
C SER A 211 17.51 27.44 -4.59
N GLN A 212 18.81 27.22 -4.70
CA GLN A 212 19.84 28.21 -4.35
C GLN A 212 20.56 28.67 -5.63
N GLY A 213 20.67 29.99 -5.81
CA GLY A 213 21.28 30.62 -6.99
C GLY A 213 20.28 31.42 -7.85
N PHE A 214 18.99 31.10 -7.80
CA PHE A 214 17.93 31.89 -8.45
C PHE A 214 17.40 33.00 -7.53
N SER A 215 17.37 34.22 -8.06
CA SER A 215 16.58 35.32 -7.50
C SER A 215 15.08 35.11 -7.72
N ALA A 216 14.23 35.94 -7.10
CA ALA A 216 12.79 35.91 -7.37
C ALA A 216 12.47 36.19 -8.85
N ASP A 217 13.18 37.14 -9.47
CA ASP A 217 13.04 37.46 -10.88
C ASP A 217 13.50 36.31 -11.80
N ASP A 218 14.54 35.56 -11.40
CA ASP A 218 14.97 34.38 -12.15
C ASP A 218 13.90 33.28 -12.11
N LYS A 219 13.25 33.06 -10.96
CA LYS A 219 12.16 32.09 -10.84
C LYS A 219 10.98 32.47 -11.73
N ALA A 220 10.56 33.74 -11.74
CA ALA A 220 9.49 34.21 -12.60
C ALA A 220 9.78 33.98 -14.11
N ARG A 221 11.06 33.95 -14.50
CA ARG A 221 11.48 33.76 -15.90
C ARG A 221 11.75 32.31 -16.28
N TYR A 222 12.17 31.47 -15.34
CA TYR A 222 12.73 30.14 -15.66
C TYR A 222 12.08 28.98 -14.89
N ALA A 223 11.27 29.22 -13.86
CA ALA A 223 10.64 28.15 -13.09
C ALA A 223 9.46 27.53 -13.87
N PRO A 224 9.46 26.20 -14.11
CA PRO A 224 8.37 25.53 -14.82
C PRO A 224 7.03 25.70 -14.09
N GLU A 225 7.03 25.73 -12.76
CA GLU A 225 5.83 25.87 -11.92
C GLU A 225 5.06 27.17 -12.15
N LEU A 226 5.70 28.19 -12.71
CA LEU A 226 5.10 29.49 -13.04
C LEU A 226 4.77 29.62 -14.54
N GLY A 227 4.75 28.50 -15.27
CA GLY A 227 4.41 28.51 -16.69
C GLY A 227 5.47 29.13 -17.60
N ALA A 228 6.72 29.24 -17.11
CA ALA A 228 7.82 29.93 -17.79
C ALA A 228 8.04 29.46 -19.24
N ALA A 229 8.53 30.37 -20.08
CA ALA A 229 9.05 30.12 -21.41
C ALA A 229 10.11 31.19 -21.71
N PHE A 230 11.15 30.85 -22.45
CA PHE A 230 12.24 31.78 -22.75
C PHE A 230 13.00 31.40 -24.01
N THR A 231 13.69 32.34 -24.62
CA THR A 231 14.57 32.08 -25.77
C THR A 231 15.97 31.67 -25.30
N LEU A 232 16.53 30.61 -25.87
CA LEU A 232 17.90 30.18 -25.55
C LEU A 232 18.94 31.17 -26.03
N HIS A 233 20.03 31.28 -25.27
CA HIS A 233 21.25 31.92 -25.74
C HIS A 233 22.07 30.92 -26.56
N TYR A 234 22.88 31.43 -27.48
CA TYR A 234 23.82 30.60 -28.24
C TYR A 234 25.24 31.15 -28.15
N PHE A 235 26.20 30.24 -28.07
CA PHE A 235 27.60 30.51 -28.39
C PHE A 235 27.94 29.80 -29.71
N ALA A 236 28.75 30.43 -30.55
CA ALA A 236 29.40 29.76 -31.66
C ALA A 236 30.83 29.42 -31.23
N ALA A 237 31.24 28.16 -31.39
CA ALA A 237 32.55 27.67 -30.98
C ALA A 237 33.34 27.15 -32.18
N GLU A 238 34.65 27.37 -32.18
CA GLU A 238 35.55 26.75 -33.15
C GLU A 238 35.42 25.21 -33.06
N PRO A 239 35.31 24.48 -34.18
CA PRO A 239 35.09 23.03 -34.15
C PRO A 239 36.13 22.24 -33.35
N GLU A 240 37.39 22.69 -33.33
CA GLU A 240 38.48 22.07 -32.56
C GLU A 240 38.25 22.12 -31.04
N LEU A 241 37.46 23.07 -30.54
CA LEU A 241 37.12 23.17 -29.12
C LEU A 241 35.91 22.30 -28.75
N VAL A 242 35.15 21.80 -29.73
CA VAL A 242 33.88 21.11 -29.49
C VAL A 242 34.07 19.60 -29.49
N GLN A 243 33.83 19.01 -28.32
CA GLN A 243 33.69 17.58 -28.19
C GLN A 243 32.21 17.20 -28.35
N GLN A 244 31.93 16.22 -29.21
CA GLN A 244 30.58 15.72 -29.43
C GLN A 244 30.57 14.23 -29.71
N GLN A 245 29.49 13.57 -29.32
CA GLN A 245 29.28 12.13 -29.56
C GLN A 245 27.80 11.87 -29.82
N TRP A 246 27.52 10.93 -30.73
CA TRP A 246 26.16 10.52 -31.12
C TRP A 246 25.99 9.01 -31.03
N ILE A 247 24.74 8.53 -30.90
CA ILE A 247 24.43 7.10 -30.86
C ILE A 247 24.67 6.41 -32.21
N GLU A 248 24.36 7.09 -33.31
CA GLU A 248 24.68 6.67 -34.67
C GLU A 248 25.97 7.36 -35.12
N ASP A 249 26.82 6.63 -35.86
CA ASP A 249 27.96 7.22 -36.56
C ASP A 249 27.44 8.10 -37.71
N GLN A 250 26.94 9.28 -37.36
CA GLN A 250 26.68 10.31 -38.36
C GLN A 250 28.03 10.72 -38.93
N ALA A 251 28.36 10.19 -40.10
CA ALA A 251 29.32 10.82 -40.98
C ALA A 251 28.87 12.28 -41.12
N VAL A 252 29.60 13.21 -40.50
CA VAL A 252 29.44 14.66 -40.61
C VAL A 252 29.90 15.09 -42.01
N GLY A 253 29.30 14.48 -43.03
CA GLY A 253 29.49 14.75 -44.43
C GLY A 253 28.27 15.51 -44.94
N GLU A 254 28.43 16.80 -45.17
CA GLU A 254 27.57 17.70 -45.95
C GLU A 254 26.09 17.89 -45.54
N LYS A 255 25.52 17.10 -44.61
CA LYS A 255 24.16 17.33 -44.06
C LYS A 255 24.17 18.39 -42.95
N ALA A 256 23.15 19.24 -42.95
CA ALA A 256 22.94 20.28 -41.93
C ALA A 256 22.87 19.69 -40.51
N ASP A 257 23.40 20.44 -39.53
CA ASP A 257 23.37 20.10 -38.10
C ASP A 257 21.95 19.67 -37.65
N PRO A 258 21.72 18.39 -37.30
CA PRO A 258 20.37 17.84 -37.11
C PRO A 258 19.69 18.35 -35.83
N VAL A 259 20.46 18.89 -34.89
CA VAL A 259 19.94 19.33 -33.58
C VAL A 259 19.77 20.84 -33.46
N THR A 260 20.36 21.62 -34.37
CA THR A 260 20.19 23.07 -34.37
C THR A 260 18.98 23.45 -35.22
N PRO A 261 17.97 24.14 -34.65
CA PRO A 261 16.83 24.60 -35.44
C PRO A 261 17.26 25.48 -36.61
N GLU A 262 16.66 25.28 -37.78
CA GLU A 262 17.01 26.02 -39.01
C GLU A 262 16.95 27.54 -38.82
N LYS A 263 15.95 28.01 -38.06
CA LYS A 263 15.79 29.43 -37.68
C LYS A 263 17.01 29.97 -36.93
N VAL A 264 17.59 29.18 -36.02
CA VAL A 264 18.80 29.53 -35.27
C VAL A 264 20.00 29.55 -36.20
N ARG A 265 20.16 28.53 -37.04
CA ARG A 265 21.25 28.44 -38.02
C ARG A 265 21.29 29.65 -38.94
N LEU A 266 20.15 30.01 -39.54
CA LEU A 266 20.03 31.18 -40.43
C LEU A 266 20.28 32.51 -39.70
N ALA A 267 19.89 32.63 -38.43
CA ALA A 267 20.16 33.81 -37.64
C ALA A 267 21.65 33.92 -37.27
N ALA A 268 22.28 32.82 -36.91
CA ALA A 268 23.72 32.76 -36.61
C ALA A 268 24.57 33.14 -37.83
N LEU A 269 24.22 32.65 -39.04
CA LEU A 269 24.93 33.02 -40.29
C LEU A 269 24.92 34.52 -40.58
N LYS A 270 23.90 35.25 -40.12
CA LYS A 270 23.81 36.72 -40.27
C LYS A 270 24.64 37.47 -39.22
N LEU A 271 24.87 36.87 -38.06
CA LEU A 271 25.62 37.48 -36.95
C LEU A 271 27.11 37.15 -37.00
N LEU A 272 27.48 36.00 -37.57
CA LEU A 272 28.86 35.55 -37.69
C LEU A 272 29.52 36.11 -38.97
N PRO A 273 30.77 36.61 -38.89
CA PRO A 273 31.59 36.89 -40.06
C PRO A 273 31.76 35.64 -40.93
N ALA A 274 31.95 35.80 -42.24
CA ALA A 274 32.11 34.69 -43.19
C ALA A 274 33.19 33.67 -42.75
N ALA A 275 34.30 34.16 -42.19
CA ALA A 275 35.41 33.35 -41.68
C ALA A 275 35.08 32.52 -40.42
N ARG A 276 33.89 32.66 -39.84
CA ARG A 276 33.43 31.93 -38.63
C ARG A 276 32.07 31.27 -38.83
N GLN A 277 31.55 31.22 -40.06
CA GLN A 277 30.28 30.56 -40.34
C GLN A 277 30.35 29.03 -40.21
N HIS A 278 31.56 28.47 -40.12
CA HIS A 278 31.81 27.06 -39.85
C HIS A 278 31.77 26.69 -38.36
N TYR A 279 31.60 27.66 -37.46
CA TYR A 279 31.59 27.44 -36.01
C TYR A 279 30.37 26.60 -35.61
N VAL A 280 30.57 25.71 -34.64
CA VAL A 280 29.51 24.86 -34.10
C VAL A 280 28.68 25.65 -33.10
N LEU A 281 27.36 25.56 -33.21
CA LEU A 281 26.43 26.28 -32.35
C LEU A 281 26.14 25.49 -31.07
N MET A 282 26.30 26.17 -29.94
CA MET A 282 26.15 25.65 -28.58
C MET A 282 24.95 26.33 -27.91
N PRO A 283 23.82 25.64 -27.70
CA PRO A 283 22.68 26.20 -26.98
C PRO A 283 22.99 26.32 -25.48
N VAL A 284 22.63 27.45 -24.87
CA VAL A 284 22.92 27.76 -23.47
C VAL A 284 21.69 28.39 -22.81
N HIS A 285 21.38 27.95 -21.60
CA HIS A 285 20.32 28.57 -20.80
C HIS A 285 20.65 30.06 -20.54
N PRO A 286 19.70 31.02 -20.65
CA PRO A 286 20.00 32.45 -20.51
C PRO A 286 20.70 32.83 -19.18
N TRP A 287 20.29 32.20 -18.08
CA TRP A 287 20.97 32.35 -16.79
C TRP A 287 22.41 31.80 -16.82
N GLN A 288 22.61 30.62 -17.43
CA GLN A 288 23.93 29.99 -17.56
C GLN A 288 24.85 30.84 -18.44
N ALA A 289 24.34 31.46 -19.51
CA ALA A 289 25.12 32.36 -20.36
C ALA A 289 25.67 33.56 -19.56
N LYS A 290 24.86 34.16 -18.67
CA LYS A 290 25.32 35.25 -17.79
C LYS A 290 26.39 34.78 -16.81
N TYR A 291 26.31 33.54 -16.34
CA TYR A 291 27.33 32.94 -15.49
C TYR A 291 28.64 32.70 -16.27
N LEU A 292 28.55 32.05 -17.43
CA LEU A 292 29.69 31.74 -18.29
C LEU A 292 30.46 32.99 -18.73
N LEU A 293 29.77 34.07 -19.10
CA LEU A 293 30.40 35.34 -19.50
C LEU A 293 31.20 36.02 -18.38
N ARG A 294 31.09 35.56 -17.12
CA ARG A 294 31.89 36.06 -15.98
C ARG A 294 33.12 35.20 -15.70
N LEU A 295 33.26 34.06 -16.38
CA LEU A 295 34.39 33.16 -16.17
C LEU A 295 35.60 33.66 -16.96
N PRO A 296 36.77 33.88 -16.33
CA PRO A 296 37.96 34.37 -17.02
C PRO A 296 38.42 33.49 -18.19
N VAL A 297 38.19 32.18 -18.12
CA VAL A 297 38.48 31.25 -19.22
C VAL A 297 37.60 31.50 -20.45
N VAL A 298 36.31 31.82 -20.25
CA VAL A 298 35.38 32.11 -21.36
C VAL A 298 35.71 33.46 -21.99
N GLU A 299 36.05 34.47 -21.17
CA GLU A 299 36.49 35.78 -21.64
C GLU A 299 37.73 35.66 -22.56
N ARG A 300 38.75 34.91 -22.11
CA ARG A 300 39.96 34.63 -22.93
C ARG A 300 39.62 33.91 -24.25
N LEU A 301 38.77 32.90 -24.22
CA LEU A 301 38.34 32.18 -25.43
C LEU A 301 37.60 33.09 -26.42
N ILE A 302 36.83 34.07 -25.93
CA ILE A 302 36.17 35.07 -26.77
C ILE A 302 37.19 36.04 -27.39
N GLU A 303 38.13 36.55 -26.60
CA GLU A 303 39.18 37.48 -27.06
C GLU A 303 40.07 36.86 -28.15
N GLN A 304 40.38 35.57 -28.00
CA GLN A 304 41.16 34.79 -28.97
C GLN A 304 40.34 34.32 -30.18
N GLY A 305 39.02 34.55 -30.16
CA GLY A 305 38.12 34.19 -31.24
C GLY A 305 37.64 32.74 -31.23
N GLY A 306 38.05 31.90 -30.28
CA GLY A 306 37.57 30.52 -30.16
C GLY A 306 36.08 30.41 -29.79
N LEU A 307 35.52 31.45 -29.16
CA LEU A 307 34.09 31.56 -28.87
C LEU A 307 33.49 32.89 -29.34
N VAL A 308 32.23 32.87 -29.76
CA VAL A 308 31.43 34.08 -30.05
C VAL A 308 30.07 33.95 -29.36
N HIS A 309 29.75 34.88 -28.45
CA HIS A 309 28.42 34.94 -27.84
C HIS A 309 27.43 35.61 -28.81
N LEU A 310 26.40 34.88 -29.24
CA LEU A 310 25.41 35.35 -30.21
C LEU A 310 24.16 35.96 -29.57
N GLY A 311 23.99 35.84 -28.25
CA GLY A 311 22.79 36.28 -27.57
C GLY A 311 21.59 35.33 -27.78
N PRO A 312 20.35 35.81 -27.52
CA PRO A 312 19.14 35.01 -27.62
C PRO A 312 18.74 34.76 -29.09
N LEU A 313 18.59 33.50 -29.49
CA LEU A 313 18.18 33.09 -30.85
C LEU A 313 17.14 31.97 -30.82
N GLY A 314 16.31 31.88 -31.86
CA GLY A 314 15.39 30.75 -32.08
C GLY A 314 13.95 31.02 -31.66
N ASN A 315 13.27 29.96 -31.22
CA ASN A 315 11.93 30.01 -30.66
C ASN A 315 11.99 30.08 -29.13
N GLU A 316 10.86 30.40 -28.49
CA GLU A 316 10.74 30.19 -27.06
C GLU A 316 10.72 28.70 -26.76
N VAL A 317 11.52 28.29 -25.78
CA VAL A 317 11.54 26.94 -25.24
C VAL A 317 10.87 26.92 -23.88
N VAL A 318 10.30 25.77 -23.54
CA VAL A 318 9.57 25.55 -22.30
C VAL A 318 10.43 24.71 -21.36
N PRO A 319 10.78 25.18 -20.15
CA PRO A 319 11.46 24.36 -19.16
C PRO A 319 10.52 23.24 -18.67
N THR A 320 11.06 22.04 -18.54
CA THR A 320 10.37 20.87 -17.98
C THR A 320 10.51 20.83 -16.46
N SER A 321 9.95 19.81 -15.80
CA SER A 321 10.05 19.59 -14.35
C SER A 321 11.50 19.47 -13.80
N SER A 322 12.50 19.26 -14.66
CA SER A 322 13.92 19.30 -14.26
C SER A 322 14.53 20.71 -14.24
N VAL A 323 13.74 21.72 -14.64
CA VAL A 323 14.10 23.14 -14.88
C VAL A 323 15.05 23.34 -16.07
N ARG A 324 16.12 22.53 -16.16
CA ARG A 324 17.20 22.68 -17.14
C ARG A 324 16.99 21.94 -18.45
N THR A 325 16.11 20.95 -18.49
CA THR A 325 15.70 20.33 -19.75
C THR A 325 14.59 21.18 -20.33
N VAL A 326 14.84 21.70 -21.52
CA VAL A 326 13.91 22.57 -22.22
C VAL A 326 13.35 21.87 -23.45
N TRP A 327 12.13 22.23 -23.78
CA TRP A 327 11.38 21.67 -24.87
C TRP A 327 11.05 22.76 -25.90
N ASP A 328 11.48 22.55 -27.15
CA ASP A 328 10.97 23.28 -28.31
C ASP A 328 9.95 22.37 -29.01
N VAL A 329 8.69 22.81 -29.08
CA VAL A 329 7.59 22.06 -29.69
C VAL A 329 7.84 21.80 -31.19
N GLN A 330 8.62 22.65 -31.85
CA GLN A 330 8.97 22.53 -33.27
C GLN A 330 10.25 21.71 -33.50
N SER A 331 10.92 21.26 -32.44
CA SER A 331 12.15 20.49 -32.51
C SER A 331 11.88 19.00 -32.28
N PRO A 332 12.53 18.11 -33.05
CA PRO A 332 12.54 16.68 -32.74
C PRO A 332 13.34 16.36 -31.46
N TYR A 333 14.00 17.36 -30.86
CA TYR A 333 14.80 17.21 -29.65
C TYR A 333 14.33 18.09 -28.49
N MET A 334 14.31 17.51 -27.30
CA MET A 334 14.44 18.22 -26.03
C MET A 334 15.93 18.42 -25.72
N ILE A 335 16.27 19.55 -25.09
CA ILE A 335 17.65 19.96 -24.84
C ILE A 335 17.89 20.00 -23.33
N LYS A 336 18.75 19.12 -22.80
CA LYS A 336 19.16 19.10 -21.39
C LYS A 336 20.39 19.98 -21.21
N LEU A 337 20.17 21.17 -20.64
CA LEU A 337 21.18 22.21 -20.50
C LEU A 337 21.94 22.11 -19.16
N PRO A 338 23.19 22.57 -19.10
CA PRO A 338 23.89 22.80 -17.84
C PRO A 338 23.36 24.07 -17.18
N LEU A 339 23.26 24.05 -15.85
CA LEU A 339 22.79 25.17 -15.06
C LEU A 339 23.49 25.19 -13.71
N GLN A 340 24.31 26.22 -13.47
CA GLN A 340 25.07 26.41 -12.22
C GLN A 340 24.19 26.91 -11.05
N VAL A 341 23.06 26.25 -10.85
CA VAL A 341 22.07 26.51 -9.79
C VAL A 341 21.87 25.22 -9.03
N ARG A 342 21.84 25.30 -7.70
CA ARG A 342 21.56 24.14 -6.86
C ARG A 342 20.06 23.95 -6.76
N ILE A 343 19.57 22.86 -7.34
CA ILE A 343 18.16 22.45 -7.29
C ILE A 343 18.11 21.15 -6.49
N THR A 344 17.27 21.14 -5.46
CA THR A 344 17.28 20.13 -4.39
C THR A 344 18.65 20.03 -3.73
N HIS A 345 19.43 19.00 -4.05
CA HIS A 345 20.75 18.75 -3.45
C HIS A 345 21.91 19.09 -4.38
N PHE A 346 21.71 19.10 -5.70
CA PHE A 346 22.80 19.11 -6.67
C PHE A 346 22.86 20.42 -7.46
N VAL A 347 24.07 20.85 -7.75
CA VAL A 347 24.32 21.78 -8.85
C VAL A 347 24.02 21.04 -10.14
N ARG A 348 23.24 21.65 -11.04
CA ARG A 348 22.70 20.97 -12.21
C ARG A 348 23.55 21.19 -13.47
N ASN A 349 24.85 20.94 -13.38
CA ASN A 349 25.77 20.88 -14.52
C ASN A 349 25.73 19.48 -15.19
N ASN A 350 26.54 19.25 -16.22
CA ASN A 350 26.64 17.95 -16.91
C ASN A 350 28.12 17.55 -17.06
N PRO A 351 28.75 16.97 -16.04
CA PRO A 351 30.12 16.45 -16.11
C PRO A 351 30.34 15.52 -17.31
N THR A 352 31.51 15.60 -17.94
CA THR A 352 31.82 14.81 -19.15
C THR A 352 31.65 13.31 -18.95
N GLU A 353 32.00 12.78 -17.77
CA GLU A 353 31.77 11.38 -17.42
C GLU A 353 30.28 10.98 -17.51
N GLN A 354 29.37 11.86 -17.06
CA GLN A 354 27.92 11.62 -17.16
C GLN A 354 27.44 11.70 -18.62
N LEU A 355 28.01 12.60 -19.43
CA LEU A 355 27.68 12.73 -20.85
C LEU A 355 28.03 11.44 -21.61
N VAL A 356 29.27 10.95 -21.44
CA VAL A 356 29.74 9.71 -22.08
C VAL A 356 28.90 8.52 -21.63
N ARG A 357 28.73 8.35 -20.31
CA ARG A 357 27.91 7.28 -19.72
C ARG A 357 26.50 7.26 -20.30
N THR A 358 25.88 8.42 -20.47
CA THR A 358 24.51 8.54 -20.99
C THR A 358 24.41 8.07 -22.44
N ILE A 359 25.35 8.44 -23.31
CA ILE A 359 25.33 8.04 -24.73
C ILE A 359 25.67 6.57 -24.89
N GLU A 360 26.60 6.03 -24.12
CA GLU A 360 26.91 4.60 -24.15
C GLU A 360 25.73 3.74 -23.69
N ALA A 361 25.03 4.13 -22.63
CA ALA A 361 23.78 3.48 -22.22
C ALA A 361 22.69 3.61 -23.30
N SER A 362 22.58 4.78 -23.94
CA SER A 362 21.60 5.02 -25.01
C SER A 362 21.85 4.17 -26.24
N ARG A 363 23.10 3.90 -26.62
CA ARG A 363 23.44 3.00 -27.74
C ARG A 363 22.93 1.58 -27.49
N ILE A 364 23.11 1.06 -26.28
CA ILE A 364 22.62 -0.27 -25.88
C ILE A 364 21.10 -0.31 -25.97
N LEU A 365 20.44 0.69 -25.38
CA LEU A 365 18.97 0.75 -25.34
C LEU A 365 18.33 0.96 -26.72
N ALA A 366 18.99 1.69 -27.63
CA ALA A 366 18.52 1.88 -29.00
C ALA A 366 18.38 0.55 -29.77
N GLN A 367 19.29 -0.39 -29.51
CA GLN A 367 19.26 -1.71 -30.14
C GLN A 367 18.18 -2.59 -29.53
N LEU A 368 17.99 -2.49 -28.21
CA LEU A 368 16.96 -3.24 -27.49
C LEU A 368 15.54 -2.79 -27.87
N GLU A 369 15.32 -1.47 -28.01
CA GLU A 369 14.03 -0.90 -28.41
C GLU A 369 13.51 -1.50 -29.73
N GLN A 370 14.38 -1.69 -30.73
CA GLN A 370 14.01 -2.29 -32.03
C GLN A 370 13.59 -3.76 -31.93
N SER A 371 14.04 -4.46 -30.88
CA SER A 371 13.78 -5.88 -30.65
C SER A 371 12.76 -6.15 -29.54
N SER A 372 12.17 -5.09 -28.97
CA SER A 372 11.25 -5.16 -27.85
C SER A 372 9.98 -5.93 -28.23
N PRO A 373 9.59 -6.96 -27.46
CA PRO A 373 8.38 -7.72 -27.72
C PRO A 373 7.09 -6.95 -27.39
N PHE A 374 7.21 -5.80 -26.73
CA PHE A 374 6.08 -4.97 -26.30
C PHE A 374 5.63 -3.96 -27.37
N GLY A 375 6.24 -3.97 -28.55
CA GLY A 375 5.89 -3.07 -29.65
C GLY A 375 5.84 -1.61 -29.21
N GLU A 376 4.81 -0.89 -29.64
CA GLU A 376 4.65 0.54 -29.34
C GLU A 376 4.09 0.83 -27.94
N THR A 377 3.73 -0.17 -27.12
CA THR A 377 3.13 0.08 -25.80
C THR A 377 4.16 0.48 -24.74
N PHE A 378 5.42 0.10 -24.93
CA PHE A 378 6.54 0.45 -24.03
C PHE A 378 7.68 1.04 -24.85
N ASN A 379 8.06 2.28 -24.55
CA ASN A 379 9.02 3.06 -25.35
C ASN A 379 10.13 3.63 -24.48
N ILE A 380 11.31 3.84 -25.07
CA ILE A 380 12.46 4.42 -24.37
C ILE A 380 12.83 5.74 -25.05
N ILE A 381 12.79 6.83 -24.30
CA ILE A 381 13.16 8.15 -24.81
C ILE A 381 14.69 8.29 -24.76
N LEU A 382 15.33 7.98 -25.88
CA LEU A 382 16.79 7.99 -26.01
C LEU A 382 17.40 9.40 -25.93
N GLU A 383 18.58 9.50 -25.33
CA GLU A 383 19.52 10.60 -25.56
C GLU A 383 20.42 10.25 -26.76
N GLU A 384 20.26 10.99 -27.87
CA GLU A 384 20.92 10.62 -29.13
C GLU A 384 22.33 11.19 -29.27
N GLY A 385 22.67 12.23 -28.51
CA GLY A 385 24.01 12.78 -28.50
C GLY A 385 24.22 13.92 -27.52
N TYR A 386 25.49 14.32 -27.38
CA TYR A 386 25.87 15.47 -26.57
C TYR A 386 26.87 16.37 -27.32
N ARG A 387 26.98 17.62 -26.84
CA ARG A 387 28.06 18.55 -27.17
C ARG A 387 28.62 19.18 -25.91
N THR A 388 29.92 19.42 -25.88
CA THR A 388 30.57 20.22 -24.85
C THR A 388 31.82 20.92 -25.40
N ILE A 389 32.43 21.80 -24.59
CA ILE A 389 33.74 22.39 -24.87
C ILE A 389 34.80 21.58 -24.13
N ASN A 390 35.76 21.02 -24.84
CA ASN A 390 36.89 20.31 -24.24
C ASN A 390 38.20 21.05 -24.55
N LEU A 391 39.01 21.27 -23.51
CA LEU A 391 40.33 21.91 -23.61
C LEU A 391 41.48 20.93 -23.26
N LEU A 392 41.18 19.65 -23.04
CA LEU A 392 42.11 18.65 -22.49
C LEU A 392 42.74 17.70 -23.52
N GLU A 393 42.28 17.69 -24.77
CA GLU A 393 42.80 16.80 -25.82
C GLU A 393 43.17 17.61 -27.08
N ASP A 394 44.43 17.48 -27.53
CA ASP A 394 44.96 17.87 -28.84
C ASP A 394 44.67 19.31 -29.33
N VAL A 395 44.95 20.35 -28.53
CA VAL A 395 45.10 21.72 -29.06
C VAL A 395 46.58 21.98 -29.37
N PRO A 396 47.02 21.97 -30.63
CA PRO A 396 48.41 22.28 -30.97
C PRO A 396 48.64 23.79 -30.91
N SER A 397 48.93 24.38 -29.74
CA SER A 397 49.78 25.58 -29.68
C SER A 397 50.32 25.91 -28.29
N GLU A 398 51.57 26.40 -28.27
CA GLU A 398 52.37 26.85 -27.12
C GLU A 398 51.78 28.03 -26.31
N SER A 399 50.48 28.32 -26.42
CA SER A 399 49.84 29.54 -25.91
C SER A 399 48.62 29.33 -24.99
N LEU A 400 48.05 28.12 -24.87
CA LEU A 400 46.87 27.88 -24.00
C LEU A 400 47.13 26.94 -22.81
N GLU A 401 47.94 25.89 -22.98
CA GLU A 401 48.18 24.85 -21.95
C GLU A 401 48.87 25.38 -20.69
N ALA A 402 49.60 26.50 -20.77
CA ALA A 402 50.36 27.01 -19.63
C ALA A 402 49.51 27.73 -18.55
N ALA A 403 48.21 27.95 -18.75
CA ALA A 403 47.41 28.86 -17.93
C ALA A 403 45.99 28.38 -17.51
N ILE A 404 45.64 27.10 -17.72
CA ILE A 404 44.35 26.53 -17.30
C ILE A 404 44.62 25.19 -16.62
N SER A 405 44.16 25.03 -15.37
CA SER A 405 44.29 23.76 -14.66
C SER A 405 43.34 22.69 -15.22
N THR A 406 43.69 21.40 -15.04
CA THR A 406 42.83 20.28 -15.43
C THR A 406 41.43 20.37 -14.81
N THR A 407 41.34 20.87 -13.58
CA THR A 407 40.07 21.11 -12.86
C THR A 407 39.23 22.18 -13.55
N GLU A 408 39.83 23.33 -13.90
CA GLU A 408 39.12 24.43 -14.59
C GLU A 408 38.61 24.00 -15.97
N ALA A 409 39.38 23.17 -16.69
CA ALA A 409 38.95 22.62 -17.97
C ALA A 409 37.76 21.65 -17.82
N ALA A 410 37.79 20.78 -16.80
CA ALA A 410 36.69 19.86 -16.51
C ALA A 410 35.41 20.61 -16.07
N GLU A 411 35.53 21.66 -15.25
CA GLU A 411 34.41 22.51 -14.84
C GLU A 411 33.81 23.28 -16.03
N LEU A 412 34.64 23.74 -16.96
CA LEU A 412 34.19 24.40 -18.18
C LEU A 412 33.41 23.42 -19.08
N ALA A 413 33.93 22.21 -19.28
CA ALA A 413 33.24 21.16 -20.02
C ALA A 413 31.89 20.82 -19.36
N ALA A 414 31.84 20.70 -18.03
CA ALA A 414 30.59 20.46 -17.32
C ALA A 414 29.58 21.63 -17.48
N SER A 415 30.07 22.85 -17.67
CA SER A 415 29.28 24.08 -17.78
C SER A 415 28.77 24.37 -19.19
N PHE A 416 29.32 23.71 -20.22
CA PHE A 416 28.88 23.73 -21.61
C PHE A 416 28.25 22.42 -22.09
N GLY A 417 28.29 21.36 -21.28
CA GLY A 417 27.74 20.04 -21.62
C GLY A 417 26.25 20.07 -21.86
N VAL A 418 25.81 19.84 -23.09
CA VAL A 418 24.41 19.77 -23.51
C VAL A 418 24.10 18.37 -24.02
N VAL A 419 22.97 17.80 -23.60
CA VAL A 419 22.47 16.51 -24.11
C VAL A 419 21.20 16.73 -24.93
N PHE A 420 21.12 16.05 -26.08
CA PHE A 420 19.98 16.08 -26.99
C PHE A 420 19.16 14.80 -26.83
N ARG A 421 17.92 14.95 -26.36
CA ARG A 421 16.98 13.86 -26.08
C ARG A 421 15.86 13.86 -27.11
N ARG A 422 15.44 12.68 -27.59
CA ARG A 422 14.27 12.59 -28.47
C ARG A 422 13.05 13.27 -27.85
N ASN A 423 12.32 14.02 -28.66
CA ASN A 423 11.07 14.61 -28.23
C ASN A 423 9.95 13.56 -28.38
N PRO A 424 9.30 13.12 -27.28
CA PRO A 424 8.26 12.10 -27.35
C PRO A 424 7.05 12.51 -28.19
N ALA A 425 6.79 13.81 -28.37
CA ALA A 425 5.72 14.29 -29.26
C ALA A 425 5.93 13.92 -30.74
N TYR A 426 7.15 13.54 -31.12
CA TYR A 426 7.53 13.10 -32.47
C TYR A 426 7.68 11.58 -32.59
N MET A 427 7.42 10.82 -31.51
CA MET A 427 7.55 9.36 -31.50
C MET A 427 6.24 8.64 -31.86
N ALA A 428 5.08 9.29 -31.72
CA ALA A 428 3.80 8.69 -32.08
C ALA A 428 3.56 8.73 -33.60
N PRO A 429 2.88 7.73 -34.19
CA PRO A 429 2.51 7.76 -35.61
C PRO A 429 1.63 8.97 -35.93
N TRP A 430 1.83 9.57 -37.12
CA TRP A 430 1.12 10.79 -37.57
C TRP A 430 -0.42 10.69 -37.60
N ASN A 431 -0.97 9.47 -37.57
CA ASN A 431 -2.42 9.20 -37.72
C ASN A 431 -3.13 8.90 -36.40
N GLU A 432 -2.47 9.06 -35.26
CA GLU A 432 -3.04 8.69 -33.97
C GLU A 432 -3.83 9.79 -33.27
N PRO A 433 -4.72 9.41 -32.31
CA PRO A 433 -5.38 10.38 -31.45
C PRO A 433 -4.34 11.26 -30.75
N GLU A 434 -4.59 12.57 -30.73
CA GLU A 434 -3.71 13.58 -30.13
C GLU A 434 -3.37 13.27 -28.65
N GLU A 435 -4.24 12.54 -27.95
CA GLU A 435 -4.03 12.03 -26.60
C GLU A 435 -2.96 10.93 -26.51
N ALA A 436 -2.96 9.98 -27.45
CA ALA A 436 -1.99 8.88 -27.52
C ALA A 436 -0.58 9.37 -27.87
N ALA A 437 -0.50 10.53 -28.52
CA ALA A 437 0.73 11.24 -28.89
C ALA A 437 1.27 12.17 -27.78
N SER A 438 0.57 12.34 -26.66
CA SER A 438 0.89 13.33 -25.62
C SER A 438 1.20 12.69 -24.26
N PRO A 439 2.40 12.12 -24.06
CA PRO A 439 2.74 11.46 -22.80
C PRO A 439 2.88 12.46 -21.66
N LEU A 440 2.37 12.07 -20.50
CA LEU A 440 2.34 12.88 -19.28
C LEU A 440 3.35 12.32 -18.28
N VAL A 441 4.20 13.19 -17.74
CA VAL A 441 5.09 12.80 -16.63
C VAL A 441 4.24 12.29 -15.45
N VAL A 442 4.51 11.06 -15.01
CA VAL A 442 3.69 10.39 -14.00
C VAL A 442 3.62 11.20 -12.71
N ALA A 443 4.72 11.82 -12.29
CA ALA A 443 4.77 12.68 -11.11
C ALA A 443 3.68 13.77 -11.09
N ALA A 444 3.38 14.39 -12.24
CA ALA A 444 2.35 15.42 -12.35
C ALA A 444 0.93 14.86 -12.17
N LEU A 445 0.73 13.56 -12.37
CA LEU A 445 -0.56 12.89 -12.17
C LEU A 445 -0.83 12.56 -10.70
N LEU A 446 0.21 12.54 -9.86
CA LEU A 446 0.16 12.05 -8.48
C LEU A 446 0.11 13.17 -7.44
N GLU A 447 0.57 14.38 -7.78
CA GLU A 447 0.52 15.52 -6.85
C GLU A 447 -0.93 16.02 -6.69
N GLU A 448 -1.34 16.25 -5.45
CA GLU A 448 -2.65 16.81 -5.15
C GLU A 448 -2.74 18.29 -5.55
N GLY A 449 -3.92 18.70 -6.01
CA GLY A 449 -4.25 20.10 -6.21
C GLY A 449 -4.58 20.80 -4.88
N ALA A 450 -5.28 21.93 -4.98
CA ALA A 450 -5.66 22.70 -3.80
C ALA A 450 -6.73 22.02 -2.92
N GLU A 451 -7.46 21.06 -3.46
CA GLU A 451 -8.48 20.30 -2.74
C GLU A 451 -7.94 18.91 -2.33
N PRO A 452 -8.28 18.37 -1.15
CA PRO A 452 -7.91 17.00 -0.79
C PRO A 452 -8.43 15.98 -1.81
N LYS A 453 -7.67 14.91 -2.04
CA LYS A 453 -8.03 13.81 -2.97
C LYS A 453 -8.16 14.25 -4.43
N SER A 454 -7.56 15.37 -4.81
CA SER A 454 -7.71 15.96 -6.16
C SER A 454 -6.57 15.63 -7.13
N ALA A 455 -5.78 14.59 -6.86
CA ALA A 455 -4.69 14.19 -7.74
C ALA A 455 -5.23 13.89 -9.16
N PRO A 456 -4.57 14.38 -10.24
CA PRO A 456 -5.10 14.24 -11.60
C PRO A 456 -5.34 12.79 -12.04
N ILE A 457 -4.61 11.82 -11.48
CA ILE A 457 -4.80 10.40 -11.77
C ILE A 457 -6.24 9.93 -11.46
N GLY A 458 -6.86 10.41 -10.38
CA GLY A 458 -8.25 10.08 -10.03
C GLY A 458 -9.23 10.58 -11.10
N ALA A 459 -9.01 11.82 -11.59
CA ALA A 459 -9.83 12.39 -12.66
C ALA A 459 -9.67 11.64 -13.99
N PHE A 460 -8.46 11.14 -14.31
CA PHE A 460 -8.26 10.31 -15.49
C PHE A 460 -8.93 8.94 -15.38
N ILE A 461 -8.87 8.29 -14.21
CA ILE A 461 -9.57 7.02 -14.01
C ILE A 461 -11.09 7.22 -14.11
N GLN A 462 -11.60 8.32 -13.55
CA GLN A 462 -13.01 8.68 -13.69
C GLN A 462 -13.40 8.89 -15.17
N LEU A 463 -12.60 9.64 -15.93
CA LEU A 463 -12.82 9.82 -17.38
C LEU A 463 -12.84 8.49 -18.13
N ALA A 464 -11.94 7.56 -17.76
CA ALA A 464 -11.88 6.23 -18.36
C ALA A 464 -13.11 5.37 -18.03
N ALA A 465 -13.65 5.51 -16.82
CA ALA A 465 -14.85 4.82 -16.37
C ALA A 465 -16.08 5.36 -17.11
N GLU A 466 -16.21 6.68 -17.22
CA GLU A 466 -17.26 7.35 -17.99
C GLU A 466 -17.25 6.93 -19.46
N ALA A 467 -16.07 6.93 -20.09
CA ALA A 467 -15.90 6.49 -21.48
C ALA A 467 -16.27 5.01 -21.71
N ARG A 468 -16.18 4.18 -20.67
CA ARG A 468 -16.54 2.74 -20.69
C ARG A 468 -17.90 2.43 -20.08
N GLN A 469 -18.67 3.46 -19.70
CA GLN A 469 -19.98 3.31 -19.04
C GLN A 469 -19.92 2.45 -17.77
N ALA A 470 -18.86 2.63 -16.97
CA ALA A 470 -18.62 1.93 -15.70
C ALA A 470 -18.52 2.92 -14.53
N ALA A 471 -18.66 2.43 -13.30
CA ALA A 471 -18.38 3.22 -12.10
C ALA A 471 -16.86 3.21 -11.80
N PRO A 472 -16.27 4.33 -11.35
CA PRO A 472 -14.85 4.39 -10.96
C PRO A 472 -14.62 3.79 -9.56
N ASP A 473 -15.09 2.56 -9.35
CA ASP A 473 -14.95 1.83 -8.09
C ASP A 473 -13.65 1.00 -8.04
N LEU A 474 -13.46 0.24 -6.96
CA LEU A 474 -12.28 -0.62 -6.80
C LEU A 474 -12.09 -1.60 -7.98
N SER A 475 -13.17 -2.19 -8.52
CA SER A 475 -13.06 -3.15 -9.62
C SER A 475 -12.51 -2.47 -10.88
N PHE A 476 -12.98 -1.26 -11.17
CA PHE A 476 -12.50 -0.49 -12.31
C PHE A 476 -11.05 -0.01 -12.12
N ALA A 477 -10.70 0.45 -10.91
CA ALA A 477 -9.33 0.84 -10.57
C ALA A 477 -8.35 -0.34 -10.71
N GLN A 478 -8.76 -1.57 -10.36
CA GLN A 478 -7.97 -2.78 -10.56
C GLN A 478 -7.73 -3.07 -12.05
N GLN A 479 -8.76 -2.95 -12.90
CA GLN A 479 -8.60 -3.14 -14.36
C GLN A 479 -7.67 -2.10 -14.99
N TRP A 480 -7.81 -0.83 -14.56
CA TRP A 480 -6.93 0.25 -15.00
C TRP A 480 -5.48 -0.03 -14.58
N LEU A 481 -5.27 -0.46 -13.33
CA LEU A 481 -3.94 -0.76 -12.80
C LEU A 481 -3.33 -2.00 -13.45
N GLU A 482 -4.10 -3.03 -13.75
CA GLU A 482 -3.65 -4.20 -14.51
C GLU A 482 -3.07 -3.79 -15.86
N GLN A 483 -3.80 -2.95 -16.62
CA GLN A 483 -3.30 -2.41 -17.88
C GLN A 483 -2.01 -1.60 -17.67
N TYR A 484 -1.97 -0.73 -16.65
CA TYR A 484 -0.78 0.06 -16.35
C TYR A 484 0.43 -0.83 -16.05
N VAL A 485 0.27 -1.90 -15.27
CA VAL A 485 1.31 -2.87 -14.94
C VAL A 485 1.83 -3.57 -16.20
N GLU A 486 0.94 -4.01 -17.10
CA GLU A 486 1.33 -4.70 -18.34
C GLU A 486 2.14 -3.81 -19.29
N ILE A 487 1.83 -2.52 -19.39
CA ILE A 487 2.58 -1.62 -20.28
C ILE A 487 3.83 -1.00 -19.64
N SER A 488 4.03 -1.16 -18.32
CA SER A 488 5.15 -0.52 -17.61
C SER A 488 6.01 -1.52 -16.83
N LEU A 489 5.50 -2.06 -15.73
CA LEU A 489 6.27 -2.89 -14.80
C LEU A 489 6.72 -4.21 -15.42
N VAL A 490 5.85 -4.85 -16.21
CA VAL A 490 6.18 -6.10 -16.92
C VAL A 490 7.38 -5.88 -17.87
N PRO A 491 7.35 -4.90 -18.80
CA PRO A 491 8.50 -4.56 -19.63
C PRO A 491 9.76 -4.20 -18.85
N LEU A 492 9.63 -3.46 -17.75
CA LEU A 492 10.76 -3.06 -16.92
C LEU A 492 11.44 -4.27 -16.24
N ILE A 493 10.67 -5.23 -15.73
CA ILE A 493 11.21 -6.49 -15.19
C ILE A 493 11.85 -7.30 -16.31
N TRP A 494 11.17 -7.45 -17.44
CA TRP A 494 11.69 -8.17 -18.60
C TRP A 494 13.04 -7.62 -19.07
N LEU A 495 13.17 -6.29 -19.16
CA LEU A 495 14.39 -5.60 -19.57
C LEU A 495 15.56 -5.91 -18.61
N PHE A 496 15.28 -6.00 -17.32
CA PHE A 496 16.27 -6.41 -16.34
C PHE A 496 16.62 -7.90 -16.43
N THR A 497 15.64 -8.78 -16.57
CA THR A 497 15.89 -10.23 -16.53
C THR A 497 16.56 -10.76 -17.79
N GLU A 498 16.15 -10.26 -18.97
CA GLU A 498 16.69 -10.69 -20.26
C GLU A 498 17.99 -9.96 -20.63
N HIS A 499 18.10 -8.67 -20.30
CA HIS A 499 19.21 -7.84 -20.77
C HIS A 499 20.09 -7.27 -19.64
N GLY A 500 19.75 -7.51 -18.38
CA GLY A 500 20.50 -6.97 -17.24
C GLY A 500 20.34 -5.46 -17.08
N VAL A 501 19.36 -4.84 -17.72
CA VAL A 501 19.20 -3.38 -17.76
C VAL A 501 18.17 -2.93 -16.72
N SER A 502 18.60 -2.14 -15.75
CA SER A 502 17.77 -1.54 -14.70
C SER A 502 17.72 -0.02 -14.91
N MET A 503 16.55 0.49 -15.30
CA MET A 503 16.33 1.92 -15.50
C MET A 503 15.87 2.60 -14.21
N GLU A 504 16.25 3.86 -13.99
CA GLU A 504 15.69 4.68 -12.89
C GLU A 504 14.29 5.20 -13.22
N ALA A 505 13.34 4.28 -13.48
CA ALA A 505 11.96 4.59 -13.85
C ALA A 505 11.10 5.05 -12.65
N HIS A 506 11.58 6.08 -11.95
CA HIS A 506 10.84 6.79 -10.91
C HIS A 506 9.77 7.73 -11.51
N VAL A 507 8.91 8.32 -10.69
CA VAL A 507 7.74 9.08 -11.17
C VAL A 507 8.06 10.26 -12.11
N GLN A 508 9.22 10.92 -11.97
CA GLN A 508 9.63 12.00 -12.88
C GLN A 508 10.27 11.52 -14.20
N ASN A 509 10.77 10.29 -14.23
CA ASN A 509 11.41 9.67 -15.41
C ASN A 509 10.47 8.73 -16.15
N SER A 510 9.27 8.51 -15.59
CA SER A 510 8.20 7.72 -16.18
C SER A 510 7.16 8.67 -16.79
N LEU A 511 6.72 8.37 -18.00
CA LEU A 511 5.61 9.07 -18.64
C LEU A 511 4.57 8.06 -19.13
N VAL A 512 3.31 8.46 -19.14
CA VAL A 512 2.20 7.64 -19.61
C VAL A 512 1.31 8.45 -20.56
N ALA A 513 0.97 7.85 -21.70
CA ALA A 513 -0.08 8.38 -22.58
C ALA A 513 -1.42 7.77 -22.16
N LEU A 514 -2.41 8.64 -21.92
CA LEU A 514 -3.75 8.26 -21.44
C LEU A 514 -4.80 8.61 -22.48
N GLU A 515 -5.37 7.60 -23.13
CA GLU A 515 -6.45 7.70 -24.12
C GLU A 515 -7.81 7.63 -23.43
N ARG A 516 -8.54 8.74 -23.42
CA ARG A 516 -9.78 8.92 -22.66
C ARG A 516 -9.61 8.43 -21.22
N GLY A 517 -8.45 8.77 -20.63
CA GLY A 517 -8.06 8.37 -19.28
C GLY A 517 -7.50 6.95 -19.11
N TRP A 518 -7.47 6.12 -20.16
CA TRP A 518 -6.97 4.74 -20.10
C TRP A 518 -5.48 4.63 -20.44
N PRO A 519 -4.68 3.79 -19.76
CA PRO A 519 -3.26 3.62 -20.07
C PRO A 519 -3.07 2.96 -21.44
N ALA A 520 -2.48 3.70 -22.37
CA ALA A 520 -2.25 3.23 -23.73
C ALA A 520 -0.76 2.92 -23.97
N ARG A 521 0.13 3.85 -23.59
CA ARG A 521 1.58 3.71 -23.75
C ARG A 521 2.34 4.20 -22.54
N PHE A 522 3.49 3.59 -22.32
CA PHE A 522 4.43 3.97 -21.29
C PHE A 522 5.78 4.35 -21.90
N TYR A 523 6.43 5.33 -21.30
CA TYR A 523 7.72 5.85 -21.72
C TYR A 523 8.63 5.99 -20.52
N VAL A 524 9.92 5.70 -20.71
CA VAL A 524 10.96 5.99 -19.71
C VAL A 524 12.01 6.89 -20.33
N ARG A 525 12.50 7.87 -19.56
CA ARG A 525 13.53 8.84 -19.98
C ARG A 525 14.67 8.94 -18.96
N ASP A 526 15.69 9.71 -19.33
CA ASP A 526 16.85 10.07 -18.50
C ASP A 526 17.77 8.87 -18.21
N LEU A 527 18.52 8.48 -19.25
CA LEU A 527 19.32 7.26 -19.24
C LEU A 527 20.64 7.40 -18.47
N GLU A 528 20.97 8.60 -17.99
CA GLU A 528 22.12 8.89 -17.12
C GLU A 528 22.20 7.94 -15.92
N GLY A 529 21.05 7.66 -15.29
CA GLY A 529 20.95 6.80 -14.09
C GLY A 529 20.94 5.29 -14.37
N THR A 530 20.92 4.87 -15.65
CA THR A 530 20.78 3.46 -16.03
C THR A 530 21.88 2.61 -15.38
N SER A 531 21.48 1.46 -14.83
CA SER A 531 22.35 0.48 -14.21
C SER A 531 22.31 -0.82 -14.99
N LEU A 532 23.48 -1.32 -15.37
CA LEU A 532 23.66 -2.54 -16.14
C LEU A 532 24.30 -3.61 -15.25
N SER A 533 23.71 -4.81 -15.22
CA SER A 533 24.22 -5.95 -14.46
C SER A 533 25.52 -6.47 -15.08
N GLU A 534 26.61 -6.44 -14.32
CA GLU A 534 27.91 -6.99 -14.71
C GLU A 534 27.82 -8.45 -15.15
N GLU A 535 26.91 -9.21 -14.54
CA GLU A 535 26.74 -10.65 -14.77
C GLU A 535 25.95 -10.97 -16.05
N ARG A 536 25.20 -10.00 -16.59
CA ARG A 536 24.19 -10.24 -17.64
C ARG A 536 24.35 -9.38 -18.88
N HIS A 537 24.89 -8.17 -18.75
CA HIS A 537 25.05 -7.26 -19.88
C HIS A 537 25.94 -7.90 -20.97
N GLY A 538 25.53 -7.82 -22.23
CA GLY A 538 26.31 -8.32 -23.37
C GLY A 538 26.41 -9.84 -23.51
N GLN A 539 25.80 -10.65 -22.63
CA GLN A 539 25.70 -12.10 -22.85
C GLN A 539 24.50 -12.40 -23.77
N PRO A 540 24.68 -13.09 -24.90
CA PRO A 540 23.54 -13.58 -25.67
C PRO A 540 22.75 -14.55 -24.79
N ALA A 541 21.41 -14.48 -24.88
CA ALA A 541 20.52 -15.38 -24.17
C ALA A 541 20.87 -16.87 -24.41
N SER A 542 21.66 -17.22 -25.43
CA SER A 542 22.04 -18.56 -25.89
C SER A 542 22.82 -19.45 -24.90
N GLY A 543 23.17 -18.99 -23.69
CA GLY A 543 23.59 -19.87 -22.59
C GLY A 543 22.40 -20.49 -21.81
N ARG A 544 21.22 -19.89 -21.93
CA ARG A 544 19.95 -20.32 -21.34
C ARG A 544 18.98 -20.60 -22.49
N LYS A 545 18.22 -21.68 -22.44
CA LYS A 545 17.22 -21.95 -23.50
C LYS A 545 16.09 -20.93 -23.39
N SER A 546 16.28 -19.70 -23.89
CA SER A 546 15.22 -18.70 -23.94
C SER A 546 14.09 -19.23 -24.82
N SER A 547 12.90 -19.35 -24.23
CA SER A 547 11.67 -19.71 -24.92
C SER A 547 11.23 -18.65 -25.95
N TYR A 548 11.88 -17.48 -25.99
CA TYR A 548 11.69 -16.45 -27.02
C TYR A 548 12.13 -16.93 -28.41
N ALA A 549 13.25 -17.65 -28.49
CA ALA A 549 13.70 -18.29 -29.74
C ALA A 549 12.71 -19.38 -30.22
N ALA A 550 11.89 -19.94 -29.33
CA ALA A 550 10.87 -20.93 -29.66
C ALA A 550 9.55 -20.32 -30.19
N ARG A 551 9.34 -18.99 -30.07
CA ARG A 551 8.15 -18.27 -30.57
C ARG A 551 8.33 -17.70 -31.99
N GLY A 552 9.19 -18.31 -32.80
CA GLY A 552 9.29 -18.04 -34.25
C GLY A 552 10.09 -16.79 -34.65
N HIS A 553 10.78 -16.13 -33.72
CA HIS A 553 11.66 -15.00 -34.01
C HIS A 553 13.10 -15.52 -34.15
N SER A 554 13.71 -15.36 -35.33
CA SER A 554 15.02 -15.95 -35.64
C SER A 554 16.12 -15.41 -34.73
N SER A 555 16.73 -16.30 -33.93
CA SER A 555 17.74 -15.96 -32.93
C SER A 555 19.18 -15.90 -33.47
N THR A 556 19.41 -15.49 -34.72
CA THR A 556 20.73 -15.68 -35.33
C THR A 556 21.68 -14.48 -35.34
N ASP A 557 21.27 -13.25 -35.00
CA ASP A 557 22.21 -12.11 -35.02
C ASP A 557 21.84 -11.01 -33.99
N GLN A 558 22.02 -11.26 -32.69
CA GLN A 558 22.11 -10.14 -31.72
C GLN A 558 23.59 -9.87 -31.41
N PRO A 559 24.11 -8.65 -31.65
CA PRO A 559 25.48 -8.33 -31.28
C PRO A 559 25.65 -8.34 -29.75
N ALA A 560 26.77 -8.87 -29.28
CA ALA A 560 27.16 -8.76 -27.88
C ALA A 560 27.57 -7.31 -27.59
N PHE A 561 26.71 -6.54 -26.92
CA PHE A 561 27.04 -5.19 -26.47
C PHE A 561 27.68 -5.25 -25.09
N THR A 562 29.01 -5.20 -25.06
CA THR A 562 29.78 -5.24 -23.81
C THR A 562 30.40 -3.88 -23.53
N LEU A 563 30.18 -3.36 -22.33
CA LEU A 563 30.93 -2.20 -21.83
C LEU A 563 32.26 -2.69 -21.23
N PRO A 564 33.32 -1.88 -21.23
CA PRO A 564 34.58 -2.24 -20.60
C PRO A 564 34.39 -2.45 -19.09
N GLN A 565 35.13 -3.39 -18.51
CA GLN A 565 35.10 -3.65 -17.06
C GLN A 565 35.44 -2.38 -16.28
N GLY A 566 34.69 -2.12 -15.20
CA GLY A 566 34.85 -0.90 -14.39
C GLY A 566 34.14 0.33 -14.96
N HIS A 567 33.37 0.18 -16.04
CA HIS A 567 32.55 1.27 -16.57
C HIS A 567 31.51 1.76 -15.54
N PRO A 568 31.28 3.09 -15.36
CA PRO A 568 30.40 3.64 -14.32
C PRO A 568 28.91 3.23 -14.37
N ALA A 569 28.43 2.71 -15.50
CA ALA A 569 27.09 2.15 -15.63
C ALA A 569 26.99 0.67 -15.21
N LEU A 570 28.11 -0.01 -14.96
CA LEU A 570 28.15 -1.40 -14.53
C LEU A 570 27.97 -1.51 -13.00
N TYR A 571 27.11 -2.42 -12.59
CA TYR A 571 26.79 -2.71 -11.20
C TYR A 571 26.71 -4.22 -10.98
N ALA A 572 27.04 -4.66 -9.76
CA ALA A 572 26.71 -6.02 -9.33
C ALA A 572 25.20 -6.28 -9.49
N ASP A 573 24.80 -7.49 -9.88
CA ASP A 573 23.42 -7.82 -10.23
C ASP A 573 22.43 -7.47 -9.11
N LYS A 574 22.77 -7.84 -7.86
CA LYS A 574 22.00 -7.48 -6.67
C LYS A 574 21.83 -5.97 -6.51
N GLN A 575 22.87 -5.17 -6.77
CA GLN A 575 22.82 -3.72 -6.60
C GLN A 575 21.95 -3.07 -7.68
N ALA A 576 22.04 -3.54 -8.93
CA ALA A 576 21.16 -3.10 -10.00
C ALA A 576 19.69 -3.46 -9.71
N TRP A 577 19.44 -4.64 -9.12
CA TRP A 577 18.11 -5.08 -8.70
C TRP A 577 17.56 -4.31 -7.50
N ASP A 578 18.38 -4.00 -6.50
CA ASP A 578 17.95 -3.18 -5.36
C ASP A 578 17.60 -1.75 -5.80
N ARG A 579 18.32 -1.20 -6.78
CA ARG A 579 17.98 0.09 -7.43
C ARG A 579 16.65 0.01 -8.18
N PHE A 580 16.41 -1.08 -8.91
CA PHE A 580 15.12 -1.36 -9.55
C PHE A 580 13.98 -1.33 -8.51
N LYS A 581 14.11 -2.11 -7.43
CA LYS A 581 13.10 -2.20 -6.36
C LYS A 581 12.80 -0.82 -5.77
N TYR A 582 13.81 0.01 -5.53
CA TYR A 582 13.57 1.36 -5.03
C TYR A 582 12.86 2.26 -6.06
N TYR A 583 13.41 2.44 -7.26
CA TYR A 583 12.89 3.43 -8.20
C TYR A 583 11.53 3.02 -8.77
N VAL A 584 11.37 1.74 -9.10
CA VAL A 584 10.16 1.23 -9.75
C VAL A 584 9.10 0.89 -8.70
N LEU A 585 9.41 0.08 -7.68
CA LEU A 585 8.37 -0.33 -6.73
C LEU A 585 8.10 0.69 -5.63
N VAL A 586 9.15 1.20 -4.97
CA VAL A 586 8.97 2.09 -3.81
C VAL A 586 8.60 3.51 -4.22
N ASN A 587 9.36 4.10 -5.15
CA ASN A 587 9.18 5.50 -5.56
C ASN A 587 7.99 5.66 -6.51
N HIS A 588 7.88 4.77 -7.50
CA HIS A 588 6.86 4.86 -8.53
C HIS A 588 5.56 4.15 -8.15
N PHE A 589 5.53 2.82 -8.10
CA PHE A 589 4.28 2.09 -7.81
C PHE A 589 3.72 2.39 -6.42
N GLY A 590 4.58 2.58 -5.41
CA GLY A 590 4.17 3.03 -4.08
C GLY A 590 3.40 4.34 -4.10
N HIS A 591 3.87 5.33 -4.85
CA HIS A 591 3.20 6.62 -4.98
C HIS A 591 1.94 6.53 -5.85
N LEU A 592 2.02 5.82 -6.98
CA LEU A 592 0.89 5.63 -7.89
C LEU A 592 -0.30 4.96 -7.20
N ILE A 593 -0.05 3.82 -6.54
CA ILE A 593 -1.10 3.04 -5.88
C ILE A 593 -1.70 3.82 -4.72
N HIS A 594 -0.88 4.52 -3.92
CA HIS A 594 -1.37 5.43 -2.91
C HIS A 594 -2.28 6.51 -3.48
N ALA A 595 -1.84 7.20 -4.54
CA ALA A 595 -2.61 8.30 -5.14
C ALA A 595 -3.94 7.81 -5.72
N ILE A 596 -3.97 6.64 -6.37
CA ILE A 596 -5.21 6.01 -6.86
C ILE A 596 -6.12 5.66 -5.68
N ALA A 597 -5.60 4.96 -4.68
CA ALA A 597 -6.37 4.52 -3.51
C ALA A 597 -6.99 5.71 -2.76
N TYR A 598 -6.19 6.76 -2.52
CA TYR A 598 -6.62 7.94 -1.80
C TYR A 598 -7.64 8.78 -2.60
N SER A 599 -7.41 8.97 -3.91
CA SER A 599 -8.31 9.76 -4.76
C SER A 599 -9.68 9.11 -4.95
N LEU A 600 -9.72 7.78 -5.06
CA LEU A 600 -10.95 7.02 -5.30
C LEU A 600 -11.59 6.46 -4.02
N ASP A 601 -10.96 6.66 -2.86
CA ASP A 601 -11.40 6.11 -1.56
C ASP A 601 -11.53 4.58 -1.56
N VAL A 602 -10.54 3.89 -2.16
CA VAL A 602 -10.48 2.42 -2.26
C VAL A 602 -9.31 1.85 -1.46
N GLU A 603 -9.36 0.55 -1.16
CA GLU A 603 -8.34 -0.10 -0.33
C GLU A 603 -7.00 -0.28 -1.08
N GLU A 604 -5.92 0.32 -0.55
CA GLU A 604 -4.58 0.28 -1.15
C GLU A 604 -4.04 -1.16 -1.31
N LEU A 605 -4.30 -2.05 -0.35
CA LEU A 605 -3.85 -3.45 -0.38
C LEU A 605 -4.52 -4.27 -1.50
N ALA A 606 -5.76 -3.95 -1.87
CA ALA A 606 -6.45 -4.61 -2.98
C ALA A 606 -5.85 -4.23 -4.35
N LEU A 607 -5.27 -3.04 -4.46
CA LEU A 607 -4.51 -2.62 -5.64
C LEU A 607 -3.13 -3.32 -5.69
N TRP A 608 -2.44 -3.47 -4.56
CA TRP A 608 -1.22 -4.27 -4.48
C TRP A 608 -1.43 -5.75 -4.83
N GLN A 609 -2.58 -6.33 -4.44
CA GLN A 609 -2.99 -7.67 -4.88
C GLN A 609 -3.11 -7.76 -6.41
N THR A 610 -3.58 -6.69 -7.06
CA THR A 610 -3.68 -6.62 -8.52
C THR A 610 -2.30 -6.66 -9.15
N VAL A 611 -1.36 -5.85 -8.65
CA VAL A 611 0.04 -5.89 -9.12
C VAL A 611 0.63 -7.29 -8.96
N HIS A 612 0.53 -7.89 -7.77
CA HIS A 612 1.01 -9.25 -7.52
C HIS A 612 0.41 -10.25 -8.53
N HIS A 613 -0.90 -10.16 -8.75
CA HIS A 613 -1.61 -11.06 -9.63
C HIS A 613 -1.23 -10.90 -11.11
N THR A 614 -1.17 -9.67 -11.61
CA THR A 614 -0.77 -9.37 -12.99
C THR A 614 0.65 -9.87 -13.27
N LEU A 615 1.59 -9.61 -12.36
CA LEU A 615 2.97 -10.10 -12.50
C LEU A 615 3.05 -11.62 -12.54
N ARG A 616 2.28 -12.34 -11.71
CA ARG A 616 2.26 -13.81 -11.72
C ARG A 616 1.69 -14.41 -13.01
N ARG A 617 0.72 -13.75 -13.65
CA ARG A 617 0.10 -14.25 -14.89
C ARG A 617 0.89 -13.86 -16.14
N SER A 618 1.66 -12.78 -16.10
CA SER A 618 2.31 -12.27 -17.30
C SER A 618 3.28 -13.30 -17.88
N SER A 619 2.93 -13.85 -19.05
CA SER A 619 3.74 -14.89 -19.70
C SER A 619 5.13 -14.41 -20.13
N TRP A 620 5.35 -13.08 -20.14
CA TRP A 620 6.63 -12.44 -20.39
C TRP A 620 7.63 -12.63 -19.25
N LEU A 621 7.15 -12.97 -18.04
CA LEU A 621 7.95 -13.08 -16.83
C LEU A 621 8.20 -14.53 -16.39
N ASN A 622 7.89 -15.52 -17.24
CA ASN A 622 8.08 -16.93 -16.92
C ASN A 622 9.54 -17.27 -16.55
N GLU A 623 10.52 -16.67 -17.23
CA GLU A 623 11.96 -16.86 -16.98
C GLU A 623 12.50 -15.91 -15.88
N ALA A 624 11.67 -14.98 -15.40
CA ALA A 624 11.98 -14.04 -14.33
C ALA A 624 11.74 -14.62 -12.92
N GLU A 625 11.46 -15.93 -12.82
CA GLU A 625 11.04 -16.61 -11.58
C GLU A 625 11.91 -16.27 -10.35
N PRO A 626 13.26 -16.25 -10.41
CA PRO A 626 14.05 -15.93 -9.22
C PRO A 626 13.82 -14.51 -8.69
N TYR A 627 13.64 -13.54 -9.60
CA TYR A 627 13.37 -12.15 -9.26
C TYR A 627 11.93 -11.94 -8.82
N MET A 628 10.99 -12.66 -9.44
CA MET A 628 9.61 -12.66 -9.02
C MET A 628 9.45 -13.26 -7.62
N THR A 629 10.16 -14.35 -7.36
CA THR A 629 10.24 -14.99 -6.04
C THR A 629 10.89 -14.05 -5.01
N ASP A 630 11.98 -13.35 -5.33
CA ASP A 630 12.54 -12.28 -4.47
C ASP A 630 11.49 -11.20 -4.14
N LEU A 631 10.73 -10.71 -5.13
CA LEU A 631 9.69 -9.70 -4.92
C LEU A 631 8.52 -10.18 -4.06
N PHE A 632 8.15 -11.46 -4.15
CA PHE A 632 7.00 -12.01 -3.43
C PHE A 632 7.37 -12.58 -2.07
N GLN A 633 8.62 -12.95 -1.83
CA GLN A 633 9.06 -13.58 -0.58
C GLN A 633 9.88 -12.66 0.32
N THR A 634 10.36 -11.52 -0.17
CA THR A 634 11.10 -10.58 0.68
C THR A 634 10.14 -9.67 1.44
N PRO A 635 10.12 -9.66 2.79
CA PRO A 635 9.18 -8.86 3.57
C PRO A 635 9.42 -7.34 3.48
N GLN A 636 10.59 -6.93 2.99
CA GLN A 636 11.02 -5.54 2.95
C GLN A 636 11.70 -5.16 1.63
N LEU A 637 11.53 -3.92 1.20
CA LEU A 637 12.15 -3.35 0.01
C LEU A 637 13.17 -2.26 0.38
N PRO A 638 14.25 -2.09 -0.40
CA PRO A 638 15.20 -0.99 -0.18
C PRO A 638 14.58 0.36 -0.55
N ALA A 639 14.85 1.38 0.26
CA ALA A 639 14.46 2.76 0.01
C ALA A 639 15.57 3.75 0.33
N LYS A 640 15.73 4.81 -0.48
CA LYS A 640 16.69 5.87 -0.16
C LYS A 640 16.28 6.66 1.09
N ALA A 641 17.25 6.90 1.96
CA ALA A 641 17.13 7.69 3.17
C ALA A 641 17.41 9.16 2.86
N ASN A 642 16.49 9.82 2.14
CA ASN A 642 16.70 11.16 1.61
C ASN A 642 16.89 12.23 2.70
N LEU A 643 16.22 12.13 3.85
CA LEU A 643 16.31 13.09 4.96
C LEU A 643 17.69 13.01 5.63
N SER A 644 18.10 11.83 6.08
CA SER A 644 19.40 11.63 6.72
C SER A 644 20.57 11.83 5.75
N SER A 645 20.42 11.42 4.48
CA SER A 645 21.43 11.67 3.44
C SER A 645 21.57 13.16 3.11
N TRP A 646 20.46 13.90 3.09
CA TRP A 646 20.45 15.36 2.93
C TRP A 646 21.15 16.05 4.11
N PHE A 647 20.81 15.66 5.34
CA PHE A 647 21.42 16.22 6.54
C PHE A 647 22.92 15.92 6.65
N SER A 648 23.33 14.74 6.19
CA SER A 648 24.74 14.32 6.17
C SER A 648 25.54 14.86 4.97
N GLN A 649 24.90 15.60 4.07
CA GLN A 649 25.49 16.09 2.81
C GLN A 649 26.07 14.97 1.93
N ARG A 650 25.42 13.81 1.92
CA ARG A 650 25.81 12.61 1.15
C ARG A 650 24.83 12.28 0.03
N GLY A 651 24.18 13.27 -0.59
CA GLY A 651 23.18 12.98 -1.62
C GLY A 651 23.73 12.27 -2.85
N GLU A 652 25.02 12.43 -3.18
CA GLU A 652 25.71 11.69 -4.26
C GLU A 652 25.82 10.19 -3.97
N ASN A 653 26.00 9.83 -2.69
CA ASN A 653 26.09 8.45 -2.20
C ASN A 653 25.07 8.24 -1.07
N PRO A 654 23.77 8.18 -1.41
CA PRO A 654 22.71 8.17 -0.41
C PRO A 654 22.73 6.88 0.41
N SER A 655 22.39 7.00 1.69
CA SER A 655 22.10 5.85 2.54
C SER A 655 20.77 5.22 2.15
N TYR A 656 20.61 3.93 2.45
CA TYR A 656 19.37 3.18 2.23
C TYR A 656 18.82 2.66 3.56
N VAL A 657 17.50 2.67 3.67
CA VAL A 657 16.70 2.04 4.72
C VAL A 657 15.82 0.96 4.07
N THR A 658 15.11 0.18 4.87
CA THR A 658 14.13 -0.78 4.37
C THR A 658 12.71 -0.32 4.67
N VAL A 659 11.78 -0.62 3.77
CA VAL A 659 10.34 -0.35 3.91
C VAL A 659 9.56 -1.65 3.77
N PRO A 660 8.36 -1.80 4.35
CA PRO A 660 7.55 -2.99 4.17
C PRO A 660 7.27 -3.27 2.70
N ASN A 661 7.19 -4.54 2.32
CA ASN A 661 6.84 -4.96 0.98
C ASN A 661 5.35 -5.36 0.91
N PRO A 662 4.47 -4.56 0.28
CA PRO A 662 3.07 -4.92 0.15
C PRO A 662 2.86 -6.16 -0.73
N LEU A 663 3.75 -6.45 -1.69
CA LEU A 663 3.65 -7.64 -2.55
C LEU A 663 3.86 -8.93 -1.75
N TYR A 664 4.75 -8.92 -0.77
CA TYR A 664 4.91 -10.01 0.21
C TYR A 664 3.64 -10.17 1.06
N ALA A 665 3.16 -9.06 1.63
CA ALA A 665 1.98 -9.06 2.50
C ALA A 665 0.69 -9.51 1.81
N VAL A 666 0.61 -9.45 0.47
CA VAL A 666 -0.54 -9.96 -0.32
C VAL A 666 -0.27 -11.34 -0.93
N GLY A 667 1.00 -11.70 -1.19
CA GLY A 667 1.41 -13.01 -1.69
C GLY A 667 1.19 -14.12 -0.69
N GLU A 668 1.50 -13.89 0.60
CA GLU A 668 1.20 -14.83 1.67
C GLU A 668 -0.32 -15.11 1.79
N ARG A 669 -1.20 -14.18 1.37
CA ARG A 669 -2.66 -14.32 1.51
C ARG A 669 -3.28 -15.45 0.66
N ARG A 670 -2.52 -16.08 -0.25
CA ARG A 670 -2.91 -17.32 -0.96
C ARG A 670 -2.26 -18.60 -0.40
N ASP A 671 -1.45 -18.52 0.66
CA ASP A 671 -0.66 -19.66 1.13
C ASP A 671 -0.79 -19.86 2.66
N GLU A 672 -2.01 -19.82 3.22
CA GLU A 672 -2.22 -20.66 4.40
C GLU A 672 -2.21 -22.12 3.91
N PRO A 673 -1.25 -22.96 4.34
CA PRO A 673 -1.09 -24.29 3.78
C PRO A 673 -2.32 -25.14 4.11
N ILE A 674 -3.06 -25.57 3.09
CA ILE A 674 -4.02 -26.67 3.27
C ILE A 674 -3.22 -27.86 3.79
N ALA A 675 -3.68 -28.47 4.88
CA ALA A 675 -3.01 -29.63 5.45
C ALA A 675 -2.76 -30.70 4.36
N ALA A 676 -1.52 -31.15 4.22
CA ALA A 676 -1.14 -32.13 3.21
C ALA A 676 -1.95 -33.44 3.30
N SER A 677 -2.37 -33.80 4.52
CA SER A 677 -3.28 -34.93 4.78
C SER A 677 -4.65 -34.76 4.11
N VAL A 678 -5.21 -33.55 4.12
CA VAL A 678 -6.48 -33.21 3.45
C VAL A 678 -6.34 -33.32 1.95
N LEU A 679 -5.30 -32.71 1.37
CA LEU A 679 -5.05 -32.80 -0.08
C LEU A 679 -4.85 -34.24 -0.54
N LYS A 680 -4.02 -35.00 0.17
CA LYS A 680 -3.77 -36.40 -0.12
C LYS A 680 -5.06 -37.22 -0.07
N ARG A 681 -5.91 -36.97 0.94
CA ARG A 681 -7.19 -37.67 1.08
C ARG A 681 -8.14 -37.34 -0.07
N VAL A 682 -8.33 -36.06 -0.38
CA VAL A 682 -9.22 -35.61 -1.48
C VAL A 682 -8.80 -36.25 -2.80
N MET A 683 -7.50 -36.28 -3.10
CA MET A 683 -6.99 -36.89 -4.33
C MET A 683 -7.16 -38.42 -4.35
N SER A 684 -6.92 -39.10 -3.23
CA SER A 684 -7.13 -40.56 -3.10
C SER A 684 -8.60 -40.92 -3.34
N ASP A 685 -9.53 -40.24 -2.67
CA ASP A 685 -10.95 -40.55 -2.78
C ASP A 685 -11.48 -40.26 -4.19
N LYS A 686 -11.01 -39.18 -4.84
CA LYS A 686 -11.37 -38.90 -6.24
C LYS A 686 -10.82 -39.95 -7.21
N GLN A 687 -9.63 -40.51 -6.95
CA GLN A 687 -9.07 -41.59 -7.76
C GLN A 687 -9.85 -42.91 -7.59
N GLU A 688 -10.18 -43.27 -6.35
CA GLU A 688 -10.97 -44.47 -6.05
C GLU A 688 -12.38 -44.41 -6.64
N HIS A 689 -12.95 -43.21 -6.73
CA HIS A 689 -14.29 -42.96 -7.27
C HIS A 689 -14.26 -42.13 -8.58
N ALA A 690 -13.32 -42.43 -9.48
CA ALA A 690 -13.08 -41.64 -10.69
C ALA A 690 -14.33 -41.38 -11.55
N ASN A 691 -15.31 -42.30 -11.54
CA ASN A 691 -16.53 -42.23 -12.35
C ASN A 691 -17.73 -41.57 -11.65
N GLN A 692 -17.56 -41.01 -10.46
CA GLN A 692 -18.63 -40.33 -9.73
C GLN A 692 -18.23 -38.89 -9.35
N PRO A 693 -19.18 -37.93 -9.35
CA PRO A 693 -18.92 -36.57 -8.88
C PRO A 693 -18.58 -36.52 -7.39
N TYR A 694 -17.43 -35.96 -7.05
CA TYR A 694 -16.90 -35.88 -5.69
C TYR A 694 -17.50 -34.70 -4.90
N CYS A 695 -17.96 -34.97 -3.68
CA CYS A 695 -18.36 -33.95 -2.73
C CYS A 695 -18.21 -34.48 -1.30
N ALA A 696 -17.48 -33.76 -0.46
CA ALA A 696 -17.17 -34.21 0.89
C ALA A 696 -16.92 -33.04 1.86
N TYR A 697 -17.24 -33.27 3.13
CA TYR A 697 -16.69 -32.55 4.27
C TYR A 697 -15.51 -33.34 4.82
N LEU A 698 -14.37 -32.69 5.02
CA LEU A 698 -13.21 -33.26 5.68
C LEU A 698 -12.92 -32.48 6.96
N TYR A 699 -12.70 -33.18 8.07
CA TYR A 699 -12.38 -32.58 9.37
C TYR A 699 -11.06 -33.12 9.88
N ASN A 700 -10.08 -32.25 10.13
CA ASN A 700 -8.77 -32.60 10.69
C ASN A 700 -8.82 -32.53 12.22
N LEU A 701 -9.05 -33.67 12.87
CA LEU A 701 -9.20 -33.75 14.32
C LEU A 701 -7.89 -33.52 15.09
N ALA A 702 -6.74 -33.88 14.52
CA ALA A 702 -5.44 -33.54 15.12
C ALA A 702 -5.22 -32.04 15.21
N GLU A 703 -5.53 -31.32 14.13
CA GLU A 703 -5.44 -29.86 14.12
C GLU A 703 -6.43 -29.22 15.08
N LEU A 704 -7.67 -29.74 15.15
CA LEU A 704 -8.67 -29.29 16.12
C LEU A 704 -8.16 -29.44 17.56
N ARG A 705 -7.61 -30.62 17.92
CA ARG A 705 -7.06 -30.89 19.26
C ARG A 705 -5.85 -30.00 19.58
N SER A 706 -4.97 -29.80 18.61
CA SER A 706 -3.82 -28.89 18.77
C SER A 706 -4.29 -27.45 18.99
N HIS A 707 -5.24 -26.98 18.19
CA HIS A 707 -5.80 -25.64 18.30
C HIS A 707 -6.46 -25.41 19.66
N ILE A 708 -7.42 -26.26 20.05
CA ILE A 708 -8.11 -26.09 21.34
C ILE A 708 -7.15 -26.19 22.52
N SER A 709 -6.15 -27.09 22.46
CA SER A 709 -5.15 -27.22 23.52
C SER A 709 -4.36 -25.92 23.72
N ARG A 710 -4.02 -25.20 22.64
CA ARG A 710 -3.36 -23.90 22.73
C ARG A 710 -4.28 -22.85 23.33
N LEU A 711 -5.54 -22.80 22.87
CA LEU A 711 -6.51 -21.83 23.38
C LEU A 711 -6.74 -21.97 24.88
N THR A 712 -6.90 -23.21 25.36
CA THR A 712 -7.16 -23.49 26.77
C THR A 712 -5.92 -23.32 27.63
N ALA A 713 -4.71 -23.56 27.10
CA ALA A 713 -3.46 -23.40 27.85
C ALA A 713 -3.15 -21.93 28.19
N SER A 714 -3.52 -20.99 27.32
CA SER A 714 -3.31 -19.56 27.56
C SER A 714 -4.47 -18.89 28.30
N LEU A 715 -5.59 -19.58 28.52
CA LEU A 715 -6.77 -18.99 29.16
C LEU A 715 -6.58 -18.86 30.69
N PRO A 716 -6.93 -17.71 31.32
CA PRO A 716 -6.76 -17.54 32.78
C PRO A 716 -7.67 -18.45 33.64
N ASP A 717 -7.25 -18.80 34.85
CA ASP A 717 -7.98 -19.71 35.77
C ASP A 717 -9.40 -19.27 36.18
N PHE A 718 -9.70 -17.98 36.08
CA PHE A 718 -11.04 -17.44 36.35
C PHE A 718 -11.98 -17.56 35.13
N CYS A 719 -11.46 -17.98 33.97
CA CYS A 719 -12.22 -18.16 32.75
C CYS A 719 -12.54 -19.64 32.52
N GLN A 720 -13.71 -19.92 31.94
CA GLN A 720 -14.14 -21.25 31.52
C GLN A 720 -14.57 -21.21 30.06
N LEU A 721 -14.04 -22.14 29.27
CA LEU A 721 -14.35 -22.25 27.85
C LEU A 721 -15.36 -23.38 27.63
N PHE A 722 -16.55 -23.02 27.19
CA PHE A 722 -17.59 -23.94 26.73
C PHE A 722 -17.64 -23.93 25.20
N TYR A 723 -17.71 -25.11 24.59
CA TYR A 723 -17.91 -25.22 23.16
C TYR A 723 -19.40 -25.16 22.81
N ALA A 724 -19.79 -24.24 21.93
CA ALA A 724 -21.17 -24.09 21.47
C ALA A 724 -21.48 -25.10 20.34
N LEU A 725 -22.29 -26.13 20.64
CA LEU A 725 -22.55 -27.26 19.73
C LEU A 725 -23.20 -26.85 18.41
N LYS A 726 -23.96 -25.76 18.40
CA LYS A 726 -24.59 -25.20 17.20
C LYS A 726 -23.60 -24.85 16.08
N ALA A 727 -22.32 -24.66 16.41
CA ALA A 727 -21.27 -24.47 15.41
C ALA A 727 -21.01 -25.77 14.61
N ASN A 728 -20.89 -26.91 15.30
CA ASN A 728 -20.78 -28.25 14.72
C ASN A 728 -21.03 -29.30 15.81
N SER A 729 -22.14 -30.04 15.71
CA SER A 729 -22.59 -31.03 16.72
C SER A 729 -22.35 -32.47 16.29
N GLU A 730 -21.36 -32.74 15.43
CA GLU A 730 -21.00 -34.10 15.05
C GLU A 730 -20.23 -34.81 16.18
N ALA A 731 -20.57 -36.09 16.44
CA ALA A 731 -20.00 -36.84 17.56
C ALA A 731 -18.45 -36.90 17.58
N PRO A 732 -17.75 -37.09 16.44
CA PRO A 732 -16.28 -37.05 16.43
C PRO A 732 -15.68 -35.69 16.83
N ILE A 733 -16.36 -34.58 16.48
CA ILE A 733 -15.93 -33.23 16.86
C ILE A 733 -16.10 -33.02 18.36
N ILE A 734 -17.27 -33.41 18.90
CA ILE A 734 -17.56 -33.32 20.34
C ILE A 734 -16.54 -34.17 21.11
N GLY A 735 -16.26 -35.40 20.66
CA GLY A 735 -15.28 -36.29 21.29
C GLY A 735 -13.85 -35.74 21.25
N ALA A 736 -13.44 -35.09 20.16
CA ALA A 736 -12.13 -34.46 20.06
C ALA A 736 -11.97 -33.25 21.00
N LEU A 737 -13.05 -32.53 21.29
CA LEU A 737 -13.03 -31.32 22.13
C LEU A 737 -13.22 -31.60 23.63
N ALA A 738 -13.99 -32.64 23.98
CA ALA A 738 -14.36 -32.96 25.36
C ALA A 738 -13.19 -32.98 26.36
N PRO A 739 -11.97 -33.49 26.03
CA PRO A 739 -10.85 -33.49 26.96
C PRO A 739 -10.26 -32.11 27.29
N TYR A 740 -10.57 -31.08 26.50
CA TYR A 740 -9.92 -29.76 26.58
C TYR A 740 -10.86 -28.66 27.09
N VAL A 741 -12.15 -28.74 26.78
CA VAL A 741 -13.14 -27.71 27.15
C VAL A 741 -13.69 -27.96 28.56
N HIS A 742 -14.19 -26.89 29.19
CA HIS A 742 -14.86 -27.00 30.50
C HIS A 742 -16.25 -27.63 30.39
N GLY A 743 -16.86 -27.56 29.20
CA GLY A 743 -18.18 -28.10 28.94
C GLY A 743 -18.74 -27.70 27.60
N PHE A 744 -20.04 -27.95 27.44
CA PHE A 744 -20.78 -27.74 26.20
C PHE A 744 -21.95 -26.80 26.39
N GLU A 745 -22.06 -25.78 25.53
CA GLU A 745 -23.29 -24.99 25.39
C GLU A 745 -24.18 -25.63 24.33
N THR A 746 -25.46 -25.76 24.66
CA THR A 746 -26.49 -26.41 23.86
C THR A 746 -27.68 -25.47 23.71
N ALA A 747 -28.31 -25.46 22.55
CA ALA A 747 -29.48 -24.64 22.24
C ALA A 747 -30.76 -25.48 22.09
N SER A 748 -30.67 -26.81 22.27
CA SER A 748 -31.83 -27.72 22.21
C SER A 748 -31.62 -29.00 23.02
N ALA A 749 -32.71 -29.68 23.38
CA ALA A 749 -32.67 -31.01 23.99
C ALA A 749 -31.93 -32.05 23.14
N GLY A 750 -31.96 -31.91 21.80
CA GLY A 750 -31.20 -32.78 20.89
C GLY A 750 -29.69 -32.63 21.06
N GLU A 751 -29.20 -31.40 21.23
CA GLU A 751 -27.78 -31.16 21.49
C GLU A 751 -27.36 -31.61 22.90
N ILE A 752 -28.24 -31.48 23.90
CA ILE A 752 -28.00 -32.06 25.24
C ILE A 752 -27.79 -33.57 25.15
N ARG A 753 -28.63 -34.29 24.38
CA ARG A 753 -28.46 -35.73 24.14
C ARG A 753 -27.11 -36.06 23.52
N LYS A 754 -26.75 -35.38 22.42
CA LYS A 754 -25.47 -35.57 21.74
C LYS A 754 -24.27 -35.33 22.67
N ALA A 755 -24.30 -34.26 23.46
CA ALA A 755 -23.24 -33.97 24.43
C ALA A 755 -23.12 -35.09 25.48
N ARG A 756 -24.25 -35.56 26.01
CA ARG A 756 -24.33 -36.62 27.03
C ARG A 756 -23.95 -38.01 26.53
N GLU A 757 -24.17 -38.28 25.24
CA GLU A 757 -23.74 -39.53 24.59
C GLU A 757 -22.22 -39.65 24.50
N VAL A 758 -21.52 -38.51 24.33
CA VAL A 758 -20.06 -38.47 24.30
C VAL A 758 -19.47 -38.44 25.70
N ASP A 759 -20.01 -37.61 26.59
CA ASP A 759 -19.60 -37.53 27.99
C ASP A 759 -20.80 -37.27 28.92
N ALA A 760 -21.12 -38.28 29.73
CA ALA A 760 -22.24 -38.24 30.65
C ALA A 760 -22.06 -37.26 31.82
N ALA A 761 -20.81 -36.91 32.16
CA ALA A 761 -20.45 -36.13 33.34
C ALA A 761 -20.03 -34.68 33.01
N ILE A 762 -19.64 -34.40 31.77
CA ILE A 762 -19.16 -33.07 31.39
C ILE A 762 -20.22 -31.98 31.66
N PRO A 763 -19.85 -30.78 32.12
CA PRO A 763 -20.80 -29.69 32.28
C PRO A 763 -21.54 -29.33 30.99
N VAL A 764 -22.86 -29.13 31.09
CA VAL A 764 -23.71 -28.68 29.97
C VAL A 764 -24.50 -27.45 30.39
N ILE A 765 -24.52 -26.43 29.52
CA ILE A 765 -25.34 -25.23 29.66
C ILE A 765 -26.43 -25.29 28.58
N TYR A 766 -27.68 -24.99 28.97
CA TYR A 766 -28.82 -24.98 28.05
C TYR A 766 -29.30 -23.56 27.77
N GLY A 767 -28.90 -23.05 26.61
CA GLY A 767 -29.34 -21.80 25.99
C GLY A 767 -30.51 -21.97 25.02
N GLY A 768 -30.76 -20.93 24.22
CA GLY A 768 -31.79 -20.91 23.18
C GLY A 768 -33.04 -20.13 23.59
N PRO A 769 -33.70 -19.44 22.64
CA PRO A 769 -34.76 -18.47 22.92
C PRO A 769 -36.08 -19.11 23.39
N VAL A 770 -36.29 -20.40 23.12
CA VAL A 770 -37.54 -21.11 23.44
C VAL A 770 -37.22 -22.49 23.98
N LYS A 771 -37.78 -22.82 25.15
CA LYS A 771 -37.69 -24.14 25.79
C LYS A 771 -39.08 -24.63 26.18
N THR A 772 -39.47 -25.81 25.70
CA THR A 772 -40.74 -26.45 26.06
C THR A 772 -40.65 -27.08 27.45
N ASP A 773 -41.79 -27.40 28.07
CA ASP A 773 -41.79 -28.05 29.38
C ASP A 773 -41.07 -29.39 29.33
N GLU A 774 -41.27 -30.18 28.26
CA GLU A 774 -40.60 -31.45 28.05
C GLU A 774 -39.08 -31.26 27.94
N ALA A 775 -38.63 -30.23 27.23
CA ALA A 775 -37.20 -29.94 27.08
C ALA A 775 -36.55 -29.45 28.39
N LEU A 776 -37.28 -28.68 29.19
CA LEU A 776 -36.82 -28.24 30.52
C LEU A 776 -36.75 -29.42 31.49
N VAL A 777 -37.74 -30.31 31.48
CA VAL A 777 -37.76 -31.54 32.29
C VAL A 777 -36.60 -32.46 31.88
N GLU A 778 -36.39 -32.68 30.58
CA GLU A 778 -35.28 -33.50 30.09
C GLU A 778 -33.91 -32.88 30.48
N ALA A 779 -33.78 -31.55 30.44
CA ALA A 779 -32.56 -30.87 30.87
C ALA A 779 -32.23 -31.13 32.36
N MET A 780 -33.25 -31.10 33.23
CA MET A 780 -33.08 -31.44 34.67
C MET A 780 -32.72 -32.92 34.84
N GLU A 781 -33.40 -33.83 34.16
CA GLU A 781 -33.10 -35.27 34.20
C GLU A 781 -31.67 -35.60 33.77
N ARG A 782 -31.17 -34.88 32.77
CA ARG A 782 -29.80 -35.00 32.25
C ARG A 782 -28.79 -34.14 33.00
N LYS A 783 -29.18 -33.57 34.14
CA LYS A 783 -28.32 -32.78 35.03
C LYS A 783 -27.58 -31.67 34.27
N VAL A 784 -28.31 -30.88 33.49
CA VAL A 784 -27.80 -29.62 32.94
C VAL A 784 -27.39 -28.71 34.09
N ARG A 785 -26.22 -28.07 33.98
CA ARG A 785 -25.66 -27.25 35.07
C ARG A 785 -26.40 -25.93 35.22
N HIS A 786 -26.63 -25.24 34.10
CA HIS A 786 -27.31 -23.95 34.06
C HIS A 786 -28.29 -23.89 32.89
N ILE A 787 -29.46 -23.31 33.14
CA ILE A 787 -30.39 -22.90 32.08
C ILE A 787 -30.31 -21.38 31.93
N HIS A 788 -30.16 -20.91 30.69
CA HIS A 788 -30.29 -19.49 30.38
C HIS A 788 -31.77 -19.13 30.31
N VAL A 789 -32.24 -18.31 31.25
CA VAL A 789 -33.63 -17.85 31.28
C VAL A 789 -33.77 -16.62 30.38
N GLU A 790 -34.67 -16.72 29.41
CA GLU A 790 -34.89 -15.73 28.34
C GLU A 790 -36.10 -14.84 28.61
N SER A 791 -36.99 -15.21 29.55
CA SER A 791 -38.19 -14.44 29.88
C SER A 791 -38.71 -14.67 31.30
N ARG A 792 -39.50 -13.72 31.81
CA ARG A 792 -40.29 -13.86 33.05
C ARG A 792 -41.16 -15.12 33.07
N HIS A 793 -41.78 -15.43 31.94
CA HIS A 793 -42.69 -16.58 31.82
C HIS A 793 -41.93 -17.91 31.93
N GLU A 794 -40.76 -18.00 31.30
CA GLU A 794 -39.88 -19.17 31.39
C GLU A 794 -39.37 -19.37 32.83
N LEU A 795 -38.99 -18.29 33.53
CA LEU A 795 -38.55 -18.34 34.93
C LEU A 795 -39.62 -18.97 35.85
N LEU A 796 -40.88 -18.53 35.71
CA LEU A 796 -42.00 -19.05 36.49
C LEU A 796 -42.31 -20.51 36.15
N ARG A 797 -42.33 -20.87 34.86
CA ARG A 797 -42.52 -22.26 34.42
C ARG A 797 -41.44 -23.19 34.97
N LEU A 798 -40.18 -22.76 34.91
CA LEU A 798 -39.07 -23.56 35.40
C LEU A 798 -39.16 -23.78 36.92
N ASN A 799 -39.59 -22.77 37.70
CA ASN A 799 -39.81 -22.94 39.13
C ASN A 799 -40.88 -24.00 39.43
N GLU A 800 -42.01 -23.97 38.73
CA GLU A 800 -43.09 -24.96 38.92
C GLU A 800 -42.65 -26.38 38.55
N LEU A 801 -41.91 -26.52 37.44
CA LEU A 801 -41.40 -27.82 37.00
C LEU A 801 -40.34 -28.37 37.97
N ALA A 802 -39.43 -27.53 38.48
CA ALA A 802 -38.45 -27.91 39.48
C ALA A 802 -39.11 -28.28 40.83
N ALA A 803 -40.16 -27.53 41.23
CA ALA A 803 -40.94 -27.81 42.43
C ALA A 803 -41.59 -29.19 42.41
N ARG A 804 -42.20 -29.57 41.27
CA ARG A 804 -42.79 -30.92 41.07
C ARG A 804 -41.78 -32.05 41.24
N ARG A 805 -40.49 -31.77 41.07
CA ARG A 805 -39.39 -32.73 41.18
C ARG A 805 -38.65 -32.64 42.51
N GLY A 806 -38.94 -31.64 43.34
CA GLY A 806 -38.21 -31.38 44.59
C GLY A 806 -36.75 -30.97 44.37
N GLU A 807 -36.43 -30.41 43.20
CA GLU A 807 -35.09 -29.98 42.82
C GLU A 807 -34.97 -28.44 42.89
N ILE A 808 -33.75 -27.92 43.02
CA ILE A 808 -33.45 -26.48 42.85
C ILE A 808 -32.63 -26.35 41.57
N MET A 809 -33.10 -25.53 40.63
CA MET A 809 -32.43 -25.35 39.34
C MET A 809 -31.57 -24.07 39.33
N PRO A 810 -30.25 -24.18 39.13
CA PRO A 810 -29.39 -23.03 38.86
C PRO A 810 -29.67 -22.43 37.48
N VAL A 811 -29.82 -21.11 37.43
CA VAL A 811 -30.11 -20.39 36.18
C VAL A 811 -29.19 -19.18 36.02
N LEU A 812 -28.94 -18.81 34.76
CA LEU A 812 -28.37 -17.51 34.41
C LEU A 812 -29.47 -16.68 33.75
N LEU A 813 -29.64 -15.44 34.19
CA LEU A 813 -30.53 -14.52 33.49
C LEU A 813 -29.84 -14.03 32.23
N ARG A 814 -30.39 -14.36 31.05
CA ARG A 814 -29.86 -13.83 29.80
C ARG A 814 -30.39 -12.43 29.59
N VAL A 815 -29.49 -11.47 29.37
CA VAL A 815 -29.84 -10.06 29.28
C VAL A 815 -29.49 -9.48 27.91
N ASN A 816 -30.45 -8.79 27.31
CA ASN A 816 -30.23 -7.94 26.15
C ASN A 816 -29.85 -6.52 26.64
N VAL A 817 -28.56 -6.30 26.86
CA VAL A 817 -28.03 -5.05 27.41
C VAL A 817 -27.94 -3.92 26.37
N SER A 818 -28.16 -2.69 26.81
CA SER A 818 -28.02 -1.46 26.03
C SER A 818 -26.55 -1.02 26.04
N ILE A 819 -25.86 -1.17 24.90
CA ILE A 819 -24.42 -0.89 24.81
C ILE A 819 -24.16 0.42 24.06
N PRO A 820 -23.30 1.32 24.59
CA PRO A 820 -22.92 2.56 23.90
C PRO A 820 -21.71 2.33 22.97
N LEU A 821 -21.84 1.49 21.94
CA LEU A 821 -20.76 1.25 20.95
C LEU A 821 -21.19 1.73 19.54
N PRO A 822 -20.32 2.46 18.78
CA PRO A 822 -20.61 2.85 17.40
C PRO A 822 -20.50 1.67 16.41
N ASP A 823 -21.26 1.77 15.32
CA ASP A 823 -21.51 0.81 14.23
C ASP A 823 -20.58 -0.44 14.12
N ALA A 824 -21.10 -1.58 14.58
CA ALA A 824 -20.65 -2.91 14.14
C ALA A 824 -21.68 -3.53 13.18
N LYS A 825 -21.20 -4.22 12.13
CA LYS A 825 -22.06 -4.80 11.07
C LYS A 825 -22.99 -5.94 11.55
N LEU A 826 -22.76 -6.53 12.74
CA LEU A 826 -23.56 -7.60 13.35
C LEU A 826 -23.65 -7.41 14.88
N VAL A 827 -24.42 -6.41 15.32
CA VAL A 827 -24.77 -6.20 16.74
C VAL A 827 -25.99 -7.07 17.09
N MET A 828 -25.89 -7.91 18.13
CA MET A 828 -26.95 -8.85 18.56
C MET A 828 -27.71 -8.39 19.82
N ALA A 829 -27.26 -7.33 20.51
CA ALA A 829 -27.93 -6.73 21.67
C ALA A 829 -28.05 -5.19 21.57
N GLY A 830 -28.88 -4.55 22.42
CA GLY A 830 -29.14 -3.10 22.38
C GLY A 830 -30.03 -2.66 21.21
N ARG A 831 -30.66 -3.62 20.52
CA ARG A 831 -31.68 -3.45 19.48
C ARG A 831 -32.84 -4.42 19.76
N GLN A 832 -34.01 -4.21 19.16
CA GLN A 832 -35.14 -5.15 19.25
C GLN A 832 -34.67 -6.55 18.81
N SER A 833 -34.76 -7.52 19.72
CA SER A 833 -34.24 -8.87 19.55
C SER A 833 -35.16 -9.89 20.22
N GLN A 834 -35.24 -11.09 19.66
CA GLN A 834 -35.98 -12.22 20.23
C GLN A 834 -35.23 -12.93 21.37
N PHE A 835 -34.08 -12.40 21.76
CA PHE A 835 -33.09 -13.04 22.61
C PHE A 835 -32.87 -12.22 23.88
N GLY A 836 -32.92 -12.89 25.04
CA GLY A 836 -32.67 -12.30 26.34
C GLY A 836 -33.84 -11.46 26.87
N ASN A 837 -33.84 -11.25 28.18
CA ASN A 837 -34.72 -10.30 28.84
C ASN A 837 -34.24 -8.88 28.55
N ASP A 838 -35.18 -7.95 28.42
CA ASP A 838 -34.86 -6.53 28.34
C ASP A 838 -34.10 -6.12 29.63
N GLU A 839 -33.01 -5.35 29.48
CA GLU A 839 -32.22 -4.84 30.59
C GLU A 839 -33.08 -4.14 31.65
N GLN A 840 -34.16 -3.45 31.24
CA GLN A 840 -35.07 -2.75 32.14
C GLN A 840 -35.93 -3.69 33.00
N GLN A 841 -36.13 -4.94 32.58
CA GLN A 841 -36.91 -5.93 33.31
C GLN A 841 -36.09 -6.69 34.37
N ILE A 842 -34.75 -6.60 34.31
CA ILE A 842 -33.86 -7.35 35.20
C ILE A 842 -34.12 -7.05 36.69
N PRO A 843 -34.28 -5.79 37.13
CA PRO A 843 -34.69 -5.49 38.50
C PRO A 843 -35.94 -6.24 38.98
N GLU A 844 -37.01 -6.26 38.17
CA GLU A 844 -38.27 -6.95 38.51
C GLU A 844 -38.05 -8.47 38.61
N LEU A 845 -37.30 -9.05 37.68
CA LEU A 845 -37.00 -10.49 37.65
C LEU A 845 -36.16 -10.93 38.84
N LEU A 846 -35.19 -10.11 39.26
CA LEU A 846 -34.38 -10.37 40.43
C LEU A 846 -35.23 -10.35 41.71
N GLU A 847 -36.12 -9.37 41.87
CA GLU A 847 -37.06 -9.35 43.01
C GLU A 847 -38.03 -10.54 42.98
N LEU A 848 -38.59 -10.86 41.81
CA LEU A 848 -39.45 -12.02 41.64
C LEU A 848 -38.71 -13.31 42.03
N SER A 849 -37.45 -13.46 41.65
CA SER A 849 -36.66 -14.67 41.95
C SER A 849 -36.53 -14.97 43.44
N ARG A 850 -36.58 -13.95 44.31
CA ARG A 850 -36.56 -14.13 45.78
C ARG A 850 -37.80 -14.88 46.30
N THR A 851 -38.89 -14.86 45.54
CA THR A 851 -40.13 -15.58 45.86
C THR A 851 -40.17 -17.01 45.32
N LEU A 852 -39.19 -17.40 44.51
CA LEU A 852 -39.14 -18.69 43.81
C LEU A 852 -38.20 -19.66 44.54
N SER A 853 -38.76 -20.54 45.37
CA SER A 853 -37.97 -21.43 46.24
C SER A 853 -37.20 -22.53 45.50
N HIS A 854 -37.48 -22.76 44.21
CA HIS A 854 -36.86 -23.82 43.41
C HIS A 854 -35.92 -23.28 42.31
N ILE A 855 -35.60 -21.98 42.33
CA ILE A 855 -34.66 -21.35 41.40
C ILE A 855 -33.48 -20.76 42.18
N LYS A 856 -32.27 -20.96 41.67
CA LYS A 856 -31.07 -20.25 42.13
C LYS A 856 -30.54 -19.37 41.00
N ILE A 857 -30.60 -18.05 41.14
CA ILE A 857 -29.92 -17.13 40.23
C ILE A 857 -28.42 -17.24 40.51
N ASP A 858 -27.68 -17.87 39.59
CA ASP A 858 -26.24 -18.16 39.76
C ASP A 858 -25.37 -17.14 38.98
N GLY A 859 -26.01 -16.22 38.26
CA GLY A 859 -25.33 -15.19 37.47
C GLY A 859 -26.12 -14.67 36.28
N PHE A 860 -25.38 -14.06 35.35
CA PHE A 860 -25.92 -13.41 34.16
C PHE A 860 -25.28 -13.96 32.87
N HIS A 861 -26.02 -13.92 31.78
CA HIS A 861 -25.51 -14.22 30.44
C HIS A 861 -25.70 -13.02 29.51
N PHE A 862 -24.60 -12.57 28.90
CA PHE A 862 -24.56 -11.49 27.93
C PHE A 862 -24.05 -12.01 26.60
N HIS A 863 -24.75 -11.71 25.50
CA HIS A 863 -24.30 -12.08 24.15
C HIS A 863 -24.67 -11.01 23.13
N SER A 864 -23.82 -9.98 23.04
CA SER A 864 -24.15 -8.77 22.30
C SER A 864 -23.47 -8.63 20.95
N LEU A 865 -22.47 -9.46 20.66
CA LEU A 865 -21.65 -9.33 19.47
C LEU A 865 -21.33 -10.72 18.90
N SER A 866 -21.18 -10.79 17.57
CA SER A 866 -20.80 -12.01 16.86
C SER A 866 -19.71 -11.71 15.83
N ASN A 867 -18.76 -12.64 15.69
CA ASN A 867 -17.64 -12.58 14.75
C ASN A 867 -16.79 -11.29 14.84
N ASN A 868 -16.44 -10.91 16.08
CA ASN A 868 -15.49 -9.84 16.35
C ASN A 868 -14.09 -10.20 15.91
N LEU A 869 -13.41 -9.30 15.20
CA LEU A 869 -11.99 -9.46 14.87
C LEU A 869 -11.08 -8.54 15.69
N SER A 870 -11.63 -7.65 16.52
CA SER A 870 -10.89 -6.70 17.34
C SER A 870 -10.82 -7.15 18.80
N VAL A 871 -9.60 -7.38 19.30
CA VAL A 871 -9.34 -7.70 20.71
C VAL A 871 -9.87 -6.58 21.62
N ASP A 872 -9.54 -5.34 21.30
CA ASP A 872 -9.79 -4.16 22.15
C ASP A 872 -11.28 -3.94 22.36
N ARG A 873 -12.05 -3.94 21.27
CA ARG A 873 -13.51 -3.88 21.32
C ARG A 873 -14.12 -5.05 22.09
N HIS A 874 -13.47 -6.22 22.08
CA HIS A 874 -13.94 -7.35 22.86
C HIS A 874 -13.71 -7.12 24.35
N LEU A 875 -12.50 -6.67 24.74
CA LEU A 875 -12.16 -6.37 26.13
C LEU A 875 -13.04 -5.25 26.71
N GLU A 876 -13.28 -4.17 25.95
CA GLU A 876 -14.21 -3.10 26.34
C GLU A 876 -15.62 -3.64 26.65
N LEU A 877 -16.11 -4.54 25.80
CA LEU A 877 -17.42 -5.16 25.97
C LEU A 877 -17.46 -6.08 27.21
N LEU A 878 -16.41 -6.86 27.45
CA LEU A 878 -16.29 -7.70 28.64
C LEU A 878 -16.24 -6.86 29.91
N ALA A 879 -15.47 -5.76 29.89
CA ALA A 879 -15.41 -4.83 31.01
C ALA A 879 -16.81 -4.27 31.31
N PHE A 880 -17.56 -3.86 30.28
CA PHE A 880 -18.94 -3.40 30.45
C PHE A 880 -19.85 -4.46 31.11
N TYR A 881 -19.77 -5.72 30.67
CA TYR A 881 -20.54 -6.81 31.28
C TYR A 881 -20.19 -7.02 32.76
N CYS A 882 -18.90 -7.01 33.09
CA CYS A 882 -18.43 -7.15 34.47
C CYS A 882 -18.96 -6.01 35.36
N HIS A 883 -18.90 -4.77 34.89
CA HIS A 883 -19.44 -3.62 35.63
C HIS A 883 -20.96 -3.75 35.86
N ARG A 884 -21.73 -4.09 34.81
CA ARG A 884 -23.18 -4.27 34.94
C ARG A 884 -23.55 -5.39 35.91
N ALA A 885 -22.88 -6.53 35.82
CA ALA A 885 -23.08 -7.63 36.75
C ALA A 885 -22.75 -7.22 38.20
N ALA A 886 -21.66 -6.46 38.40
CA ALA A 886 -21.27 -5.96 39.71
C ALA A 886 -22.30 -4.98 40.30
N GLU A 887 -22.83 -4.06 39.48
CA GLU A 887 -23.90 -3.13 39.86
C GLU A 887 -25.13 -3.86 40.39
N TRP A 888 -25.65 -4.85 39.64
CA TRP A 888 -26.83 -5.62 40.08
C TRP A 888 -26.53 -6.51 41.29
N THR A 889 -25.33 -7.10 41.35
CA THR A 889 -24.93 -7.93 42.49
C THR A 889 -24.92 -7.10 43.78
N GLN A 890 -24.38 -5.88 43.72
CA GLN A 890 -24.36 -4.96 44.86
C GLN A 890 -25.77 -4.46 45.21
N GLN A 891 -26.55 -4.04 44.21
CA GLN A 891 -27.88 -3.45 44.42
C GLN A 891 -28.88 -4.45 45.00
N PHE A 892 -28.85 -5.71 44.55
CA PHE A 892 -29.84 -6.73 44.94
C PHE A 892 -29.28 -7.75 45.95
N HIS A 893 -28.06 -7.57 46.43
CA HIS A 893 -27.36 -8.47 47.36
C HIS A 893 -27.35 -9.92 46.87
N LEU A 894 -26.90 -10.11 45.63
CA LEU A 894 -26.83 -11.44 44.99
C LEU A 894 -25.50 -12.13 45.32
N ASP A 895 -25.55 -13.46 45.38
CA ASP A 895 -24.35 -14.31 45.40
C ASP A 895 -24.24 -15.02 44.04
N ILE A 896 -23.50 -14.40 43.11
CA ILE A 896 -23.32 -14.93 41.76
C ILE A 896 -22.00 -15.70 41.65
N ALA A 897 -22.01 -16.78 40.89
CA ALA A 897 -20.83 -17.58 40.61
C ALA A 897 -20.34 -17.43 39.16
N TYR A 898 -21.18 -16.94 38.24
CA TYR A 898 -20.87 -16.92 36.81
C TYR A 898 -21.26 -15.61 36.12
N ILE A 899 -20.39 -15.13 35.24
CA ILE A 899 -20.72 -14.17 34.20
C ILE A 899 -20.44 -14.85 32.87
N ASN A 900 -21.50 -15.23 32.15
CA ASN A 900 -21.36 -15.80 30.82
C ASN A 900 -21.38 -14.68 29.79
N VAL A 901 -20.35 -14.61 28.95
CA VAL A 901 -20.13 -13.53 27.97
C VAL A 901 -20.32 -14.00 26.53
N GLY A 902 -20.76 -15.25 26.36
CA GLY A 902 -21.03 -15.85 25.08
C GLY A 902 -19.78 -16.07 24.23
N GLY A 903 -19.97 -16.26 22.92
CA GLY A 903 -18.88 -16.56 21.98
C GLY A 903 -18.14 -15.31 21.49
N GLY A 904 -18.81 -14.44 20.73
CA GLY A 904 -18.32 -13.14 20.28
C GLY A 904 -17.16 -13.13 19.29
N ILE A 905 -16.14 -13.95 19.50
CA ILE A 905 -14.88 -14.00 18.76
C ILE A 905 -15.09 -14.58 17.35
N GLY A 906 -14.44 -13.94 16.37
CA GLY A 906 -14.64 -14.18 14.95
C GLY A 906 -13.50 -14.87 14.22
N VAL A 907 -13.85 -15.33 13.02
CA VAL A 907 -12.91 -15.82 12.01
C VAL A 907 -12.90 -14.81 10.87
N ASN A 908 -11.70 -14.46 10.41
CA ASN A 908 -11.52 -13.56 9.30
C ASN A 908 -11.50 -14.34 7.97
N TYR A 909 -12.68 -14.51 7.36
CA TYR A 909 -12.80 -15.21 6.07
C TYR A 909 -12.28 -14.38 4.88
N ALA A 910 -12.08 -13.07 5.04
CA ALA A 910 -11.56 -12.21 3.99
C ALA A 910 -10.02 -12.24 3.92
N ASP A 911 -9.37 -12.52 5.05
CA ASP A 911 -7.92 -12.65 5.17
C ASP A 911 -7.59 -13.71 6.23
N LEU A 912 -7.35 -14.94 5.76
CA LEU A 912 -7.14 -16.08 6.66
C LEU A 912 -5.86 -15.96 7.50
N LEU A 913 -4.87 -15.17 7.06
CA LEU A 913 -3.63 -14.95 7.81
C LEU A 913 -3.78 -13.95 8.96
N ARG A 914 -4.86 -13.16 8.96
CA ARG A 914 -5.13 -12.15 9.98
C ARG A 914 -6.34 -12.54 10.81
N GLN A 915 -6.16 -13.59 11.61
CA GLN A 915 -7.15 -14.03 12.60
C GLN A 915 -7.15 -13.16 13.87
N PHE A 916 -8.16 -13.35 14.71
CA PHE A 916 -8.24 -12.74 16.03
C PHE A 916 -7.01 -13.09 16.89
N GLU A 917 -6.37 -12.07 17.48
CA GLU A 917 -5.12 -12.19 18.24
C GLU A 917 -5.37 -12.77 19.65
N TRP A 918 -5.54 -14.08 19.73
CA TRP A 918 -5.92 -14.79 20.97
C TRP A 918 -4.97 -14.54 22.14
N GLU A 919 -3.65 -14.51 21.91
CA GLU A 919 -2.65 -14.31 22.96
C GLU A 919 -2.82 -12.93 23.62
N ARG A 920 -2.85 -11.88 22.80
CA ARG A 920 -3.14 -10.50 23.25
C ARG A 920 -4.47 -10.42 24.01
N PHE A 921 -5.49 -11.13 23.53
CA PHE A 921 -6.77 -11.19 24.23
C PHE A 921 -6.65 -11.85 25.61
N THR A 922 -5.94 -12.97 25.73
CA THR A 922 -5.73 -13.61 27.04
C THR A 922 -4.90 -12.77 28.01
N ASP A 923 -3.95 -11.98 27.51
CA ASP A 923 -3.22 -11.01 28.33
C ASP A 923 -4.13 -9.89 28.83
N GLY A 924 -4.96 -9.34 27.94
CA GLY A 924 -6.00 -8.36 28.30
C GLY A 924 -7.01 -8.91 29.32
N LEU A 925 -7.38 -10.20 29.25
CA LEU A 925 -8.22 -10.84 30.27
C LEU A 925 -7.56 -10.81 31.66
N ARG A 926 -6.24 -11.06 31.76
CA ARG A 926 -5.52 -11.04 33.04
C ARG A 926 -5.38 -9.62 33.59
N GLU A 927 -5.03 -8.68 32.73
CA GLU A 927 -4.64 -7.34 33.15
C GLU A 927 -5.84 -6.40 33.34
N GLN A 928 -6.84 -6.51 32.46
CA GLN A 928 -7.95 -5.56 32.39
C GLN A 928 -9.25 -6.12 32.96
N ILE A 929 -9.53 -7.41 32.74
CA ILE A 929 -10.83 -8.01 33.12
C ILE A 929 -10.78 -8.66 34.50
N ALA A 930 -9.69 -9.35 34.85
CA ALA A 930 -9.58 -9.99 36.16
C ALA A 930 -9.83 -9.04 37.36
N PRO A 931 -9.34 -7.77 37.35
CA PRO A 931 -9.63 -6.83 38.44
C PRO A 931 -11.10 -6.41 38.56
N LEU A 932 -11.89 -6.58 37.50
CA LEU A 932 -13.31 -6.19 37.44
C LEU A 932 -14.25 -7.30 37.91
N CYS A 933 -13.77 -8.55 37.94
CA CYS A 933 -14.53 -9.68 38.43
C CYS A 933 -14.41 -9.80 39.95
N ALA A 934 -15.55 -9.97 40.64
CA ALA A 934 -15.53 -10.28 42.06
C ALA A 934 -14.81 -11.61 42.34
N ALA A 935 -14.16 -11.72 43.50
CA ALA A 935 -13.39 -12.90 43.87
C ALA A 935 -14.28 -14.17 43.85
N GLY A 936 -13.86 -15.18 43.10
CA GLY A 936 -14.59 -16.45 42.96
C GLY A 936 -15.56 -16.53 41.78
N VAL A 937 -15.92 -15.40 41.15
CA VAL A 937 -16.78 -15.39 39.95
C VAL A 937 -16.00 -15.93 38.74
N LYS A 938 -16.64 -16.81 37.98
CA LYS A 938 -16.08 -17.38 36.74
C LYS A 938 -16.64 -16.69 35.51
N LEU A 939 -15.75 -16.33 34.58
CA LEU A 939 -16.11 -15.78 33.28
C LEU A 939 -16.27 -16.92 32.27
N VAL A 940 -17.45 -17.09 31.68
CA VAL A 940 -17.76 -18.22 30.79
C VAL A 940 -17.82 -17.76 29.33
N PHE A 941 -17.03 -18.40 28.47
CA PHE A 941 -17.00 -18.17 27.02
C PHE A 941 -17.67 -19.30 26.26
N GLU A 942 -18.43 -18.99 25.21
CA GLU A 942 -19.17 -19.95 24.38
C GLU A 942 -18.68 -19.95 22.92
N CYS A 943 -17.36 -20.08 22.75
CA CYS A 943 -16.75 -19.99 21.43
C CYS A 943 -17.01 -21.26 20.62
N GLY A 944 -17.95 -21.21 19.67
CA GLY A 944 -18.14 -22.31 18.71
C GLY A 944 -17.25 -22.16 17.48
N ARG A 945 -17.49 -21.12 16.69
CA ARG A 945 -16.83 -20.90 15.39
C ARG A 945 -15.33 -20.85 15.47
N TYR A 946 -14.79 -20.02 16.36
CA TYR A 946 -13.36 -19.79 16.48
C TYR A 946 -12.59 -21.07 16.85
N ILE A 947 -13.26 -22.02 17.52
CA ILE A 947 -12.67 -23.31 17.87
C ILE A 947 -12.65 -24.27 16.66
N VAL A 948 -13.76 -24.39 15.93
CA VAL A 948 -13.94 -25.50 14.98
C VAL A 948 -13.82 -25.12 13.50
N ALA A 949 -13.81 -23.84 13.14
CA ALA A 949 -13.83 -23.44 11.73
C ALA A 949 -12.63 -23.99 10.94
N SER A 950 -11.40 -23.74 11.41
CA SER A 950 -10.15 -24.04 10.72
C SER A 950 -9.96 -25.53 10.42
N CYS A 951 -10.46 -26.41 11.27
CA CYS A 951 -10.27 -27.85 11.11
C CYS A 951 -11.11 -28.46 9.98
N GLY A 952 -12.11 -27.73 9.44
CA GLY A 952 -13.04 -28.25 8.46
C GLY A 952 -12.82 -27.72 7.05
N TYR A 953 -13.05 -28.59 6.07
CA TYR A 953 -12.90 -28.31 4.65
C TYR A 953 -14.14 -28.83 3.92
N TYR A 954 -14.68 -28.04 2.99
CA TYR A 954 -15.75 -28.47 2.08
C TYR A 954 -15.19 -28.62 0.67
N ALA A 955 -15.26 -29.81 0.12
CA ALA A 955 -14.79 -30.13 -1.22
C ALA A 955 -15.98 -30.40 -2.14
N ALA A 956 -15.99 -29.80 -3.32
CA ALA A 956 -17.01 -30.06 -4.33
C ALA A 956 -16.40 -30.01 -5.73
N GLU A 957 -16.75 -31.01 -6.54
CA GLU A 957 -16.31 -31.12 -7.93
C GLU A 957 -17.01 -30.09 -8.82
N VAL A 958 -16.27 -29.53 -9.79
CA VAL A 958 -16.80 -28.64 -10.82
C VAL A 958 -17.58 -29.47 -11.82
N ALA A 959 -18.90 -29.34 -11.83
CA ALA A 959 -19.79 -30.03 -12.75
C ALA A 959 -19.87 -29.35 -14.13
N GLU A 960 -19.75 -28.03 -14.18
CA GLU A 960 -19.86 -27.25 -15.43
C GLU A 960 -19.07 -25.95 -15.35
N VAL A 961 -18.55 -25.47 -16.48
CA VAL A 961 -18.05 -24.10 -16.62
C VAL A 961 -18.72 -23.43 -17.81
N LYS A 962 -19.20 -22.20 -17.63
CA LYS A 962 -19.92 -21.50 -18.71
C LYS A 962 -19.79 -19.99 -18.66
N ASN A 963 -19.98 -19.37 -19.81
CA ASN A 963 -20.13 -17.93 -19.96
C ASN A 963 -21.61 -17.60 -20.24
N ASN A 964 -22.16 -16.63 -19.53
CA ASN A 964 -23.51 -16.14 -19.74
C ASN A 964 -23.55 -14.62 -19.56
N HIS A 965 -24.00 -13.89 -20.58
CA HIS A 965 -24.05 -12.42 -20.59
C HIS A 965 -22.75 -11.74 -20.11
N GLY A 966 -21.59 -12.28 -20.52
CA GLY A 966 -20.27 -11.76 -20.15
C GLY A 966 -19.78 -12.18 -18.75
N SER A 967 -20.63 -12.85 -17.96
CA SER A 967 -20.25 -13.41 -16.66
C SER A 967 -19.84 -14.87 -16.79
N ARG A 968 -18.74 -15.25 -16.13
CA ARG A 968 -18.22 -16.62 -16.12
C ARG A 968 -18.58 -17.33 -14.83
N PHE A 969 -19.00 -18.60 -14.94
CA PHE A 969 -19.44 -19.42 -13.80
C PHE A 969 -18.72 -20.76 -13.81
N ALA A 970 -18.33 -21.21 -12.62
CA ALA A 970 -18.02 -22.61 -12.34
C ALA A 970 -19.13 -23.14 -11.42
N LEU A 971 -19.88 -24.12 -11.92
CA LEU A 971 -20.99 -24.73 -11.21
C LEU A 971 -20.49 -26.01 -10.55
N LEU A 972 -20.79 -26.18 -9.27
CA LEU A 972 -20.31 -27.28 -8.45
C LEU A 972 -21.38 -28.36 -8.29
N ARG A 973 -20.95 -29.62 -8.14
CA ARG A 973 -21.75 -30.68 -7.52
C ARG A 973 -21.76 -30.42 -6.01
N GLY A 974 -22.64 -29.53 -5.60
CA GLY A 974 -22.72 -29.00 -4.24
C GLY A 974 -23.34 -27.61 -4.24
N GLY A 975 -23.33 -26.93 -3.09
CA GLY A 975 -23.91 -25.59 -2.99
C GLY A 975 -24.34 -25.26 -1.58
N THR A 976 -25.17 -24.22 -1.45
CA THR A 976 -25.68 -23.67 -0.18
C THR A 976 -26.62 -24.62 0.59
N HIS A 977 -27.09 -25.70 -0.04
CA HIS A 977 -27.80 -26.79 0.63
C HIS A 977 -26.84 -27.71 1.42
N HIS A 978 -25.54 -27.68 1.11
CA HIS A 978 -24.47 -28.36 1.84
C HIS A 978 -23.64 -27.38 2.67
N PHE A 979 -23.27 -26.24 2.09
CA PHE A 979 -22.43 -25.21 2.70
C PHE A 979 -23.08 -23.82 2.66
N ARG A 980 -24.00 -23.57 3.59
CA ARG A 980 -24.82 -22.34 3.62
C ARG A 980 -24.09 -21.10 4.13
N LEU A 981 -22.98 -21.26 4.87
CA LEU A 981 -22.27 -20.17 5.53
C LEU A 981 -22.03 -18.94 4.64
N PRO A 982 -21.50 -19.06 3.41
CA PRO A 982 -21.20 -17.89 2.57
C PRO A 982 -22.46 -17.10 2.22
N ALA A 983 -23.56 -17.79 1.94
CA ALA A 983 -24.83 -17.16 1.59
C ALA A 983 -25.53 -16.54 2.80
N SER A 984 -25.48 -17.16 3.98
CA SER A 984 -26.10 -16.61 5.19
C SER A 984 -25.34 -15.39 5.73
N TRP A 985 -24.04 -15.30 5.46
CA TRP A 985 -23.16 -14.21 5.88
C TRP A 985 -22.88 -13.19 4.77
N GLN A 986 -23.37 -13.44 3.56
CA GLN A 986 -23.23 -12.60 2.38
C GLN A 986 -21.77 -12.27 2.04
N HIS A 987 -20.88 -13.26 2.14
CA HIS A 987 -19.46 -13.11 1.77
C HIS A 987 -19.04 -14.11 0.70
N SER A 988 -17.95 -13.80 -0.01
CA SER A 988 -17.25 -14.77 -0.84
C SER A 988 -16.34 -15.63 0.05
N HIS A 989 -16.54 -16.93 0.06
CA HIS A 989 -15.70 -17.83 0.83
C HIS A 989 -14.34 -18.03 0.16
N PRO A 990 -13.22 -18.09 0.90
CA PRO A 990 -11.93 -18.45 0.33
C PRO A 990 -11.96 -19.88 -0.23
N PHE A 991 -11.23 -20.13 -1.31
CA PHE A 991 -11.14 -21.48 -1.91
C PHE A 991 -9.81 -21.72 -2.61
N ARG A 992 -9.54 -22.99 -2.89
CA ARG A 992 -8.46 -23.49 -3.75
C ARG A 992 -9.02 -24.45 -4.80
N ILE A 993 -8.39 -24.48 -5.95
CA ILE A 993 -8.74 -25.40 -7.03
C ILE A 993 -7.71 -26.51 -7.05
N ILE A 994 -8.17 -27.74 -6.87
CA ILE A 994 -7.36 -28.95 -6.92
C ILE A 994 -7.54 -29.56 -8.30
N ALA A 995 -6.46 -29.57 -9.06
CA ALA A 995 -6.42 -30.11 -10.41
C ALA A 995 -6.61 -31.64 -10.38
N VAL A 996 -7.56 -32.13 -11.17
CA VAL A 996 -7.75 -33.55 -11.43
C VAL A 996 -7.40 -33.79 -12.89
N ASP A 997 -6.41 -34.63 -13.19
CA ASP A 997 -5.89 -34.76 -14.56
C ASP A 997 -6.65 -35.76 -15.43
N SER A 998 -7.44 -36.65 -14.82
CA SER A 998 -8.27 -37.59 -15.57
C SER A 998 -9.45 -36.89 -16.26
N TRP A 999 -9.72 -37.28 -17.50
CA TRP A 999 -10.88 -36.83 -18.25
C TRP A 999 -11.46 -38.03 -19.02
N PRO A 1000 -12.67 -38.52 -18.65
CA PRO A 1000 -13.18 -39.79 -19.17
C PRO A 1000 -13.84 -39.67 -20.55
N TYR A 1001 -13.99 -38.46 -21.09
CA TYR A 1001 -14.67 -38.24 -22.35
C TYR A 1001 -13.69 -38.04 -23.50
N SER A 1002 -14.10 -38.43 -24.70
CA SER A 1002 -13.31 -38.29 -25.92
C SER A 1002 -13.32 -36.87 -26.52
N PHE A 1003 -14.17 -35.97 -26.00
CA PHE A 1003 -14.26 -34.58 -26.45
C PHE A 1003 -13.43 -33.65 -25.57
N GLU A 1004 -13.17 -32.43 -26.02
CA GLU A 1004 -12.37 -31.44 -25.30
C GLU A 1004 -12.98 -31.10 -23.94
N ARG A 1005 -12.16 -31.11 -22.89
CA ARG A 1005 -12.59 -30.81 -21.53
C ARG A 1005 -12.90 -29.31 -21.39
N PRO A 1006 -14.13 -28.92 -21.01
CA PRO A 1006 -14.45 -27.51 -20.81
C PRO A 1006 -13.61 -26.91 -19.68
N GLN A 1007 -13.06 -25.72 -19.92
CA GLN A 1007 -12.23 -25.02 -18.97
C GLN A 1007 -12.39 -23.50 -19.06
N LEU A 1008 -12.10 -22.84 -17.95
CA LEU A 1008 -11.90 -21.40 -17.86
C LEU A 1008 -10.50 -21.17 -17.31
N SER A 1009 -9.75 -20.28 -17.95
CA SER A 1009 -8.41 -19.91 -17.52
C SER A 1009 -8.29 -18.40 -17.49
N ASP A 1010 -7.43 -17.93 -16.60
CA ASP A 1010 -6.99 -16.55 -16.50
C ASP A 1010 -8.12 -15.52 -16.48
N CYS A 1011 -9.14 -15.80 -15.66
CA CYS A 1011 -10.35 -15.01 -15.63
C CYS A 1011 -10.99 -14.96 -14.25
N ARG A 1012 -11.91 -14.01 -14.08
CA ARG A 1012 -12.78 -13.94 -12.90
C ARG A 1012 -14.00 -14.82 -13.10
N VAL A 1013 -14.33 -15.61 -12.08
CA VAL A 1013 -15.38 -16.62 -12.10
C VAL A 1013 -16.21 -16.55 -10.83
N THR A 1014 -17.53 -16.66 -10.97
CA THR A 1014 -18.42 -16.90 -9.84
C THR A 1014 -18.54 -18.39 -9.60
N ILE A 1015 -18.20 -18.84 -8.39
CA ILE A 1015 -18.35 -20.23 -7.95
C ILE A 1015 -19.76 -20.41 -7.36
N ALA A 1016 -20.58 -21.16 -8.05
CA ALA A 1016 -21.99 -21.38 -7.72
C ALA A 1016 -22.30 -22.87 -7.58
N GLY A 1017 -23.37 -23.19 -6.85
CA GLY A 1017 -23.81 -24.58 -6.67
C GLY A 1017 -24.81 -25.05 -7.74
N GLU A 1018 -25.33 -26.26 -7.54
CA GLU A 1018 -26.25 -26.96 -8.44
C GLU A 1018 -27.74 -26.63 -8.23
N LEU A 1019 -28.09 -25.77 -7.27
CA LEU A 1019 -29.50 -25.46 -7.00
C LEU A 1019 -30.10 -24.53 -8.05
N CYS A 1020 -31.41 -24.67 -8.30
CA CYS A 1020 -32.17 -23.83 -9.23
C CYS A 1020 -32.46 -22.39 -8.71
N THR A 1021 -31.57 -21.82 -7.90
CA THR A 1021 -31.73 -20.48 -7.32
C THR A 1021 -30.50 -19.61 -7.56
N PRO A 1022 -30.66 -18.33 -7.95
CA PRO A 1022 -29.52 -17.43 -8.16
C PRO A 1022 -28.77 -17.07 -6.87
N LYS A 1023 -29.32 -17.46 -5.71
CA LYS A 1023 -28.67 -17.29 -4.40
C LYS A 1023 -27.67 -18.40 -4.08
N ASP A 1024 -27.56 -19.43 -4.92
CA ASP A 1024 -26.67 -20.56 -4.71
C ASP A 1024 -25.23 -20.23 -5.11
N VAL A 1025 -24.61 -19.31 -4.37
CA VAL A 1025 -23.27 -18.78 -4.67
C VAL A 1025 -22.39 -18.92 -3.44
N LEU A 1026 -21.20 -19.50 -3.63
CA LEU A 1026 -20.22 -19.71 -2.56
C LEU A 1026 -19.07 -18.69 -2.62
N ALA A 1027 -18.71 -18.23 -3.83
CA ALA A 1027 -17.75 -17.14 -4.04
C ALA A 1027 -18.09 -16.36 -5.30
N ARG A 1028 -18.02 -15.02 -5.23
CA ARG A 1028 -18.35 -14.12 -6.34
C ARG A 1028 -17.09 -13.59 -7.00
N ASP A 1029 -17.14 -13.51 -8.33
CA ASP A 1029 -16.20 -12.76 -9.15
C ASP A 1029 -14.74 -12.97 -8.74
N SER A 1030 -14.38 -14.22 -8.48
CA SER A 1030 -13.08 -14.58 -7.93
C SER A 1030 -12.12 -14.89 -9.06
N TYR A 1031 -10.94 -14.28 -9.03
CA TYR A 1031 -9.92 -14.59 -10.03
C TYR A 1031 -9.41 -16.03 -9.85
N ILE A 1032 -9.35 -16.77 -10.96
CA ILE A 1032 -8.78 -18.12 -11.03
C ILE A 1032 -7.77 -18.20 -12.18
N GLU A 1033 -6.67 -18.92 -11.96
CA GLU A 1033 -5.67 -19.21 -13.00
C GLU A 1033 -6.22 -20.25 -13.97
N ARG A 1034 -6.81 -21.32 -13.44
CA ARG A 1034 -7.47 -22.35 -14.25
C ARG A 1034 -8.50 -23.11 -13.42
N VAL A 1035 -9.64 -23.39 -14.04
CA VAL A 1035 -10.67 -24.29 -13.53
C VAL A 1035 -11.24 -25.10 -14.68
N ARG A 1036 -11.28 -26.42 -14.52
CA ARG A 1036 -11.80 -27.34 -15.53
C ARG A 1036 -12.96 -28.14 -14.94
N VAL A 1037 -13.90 -28.54 -15.78
CA VAL A 1037 -14.95 -29.49 -15.37
C VAL A 1037 -14.30 -30.76 -14.82
N GLY A 1038 -14.66 -31.23 -13.63
CA GLY A 1038 -14.04 -32.35 -12.94
C GLY A 1038 -12.88 -32.00 -11.99
N ASP A 1039 -12.35 -30.77 -12.02
CA ASP A 1039 -11.47 -30.30 -10.95
C ASP A 1039 -12.27 -30.13 -9.64
N ILE A 1040 -11.60 -30.08 -8.50
CA ILE A 1040 -12.26 -29.95 -7.19
C ILE A 1040 -12.04 -28.55 -6.63
N VAL A 1041 -13.10 -27.88 -6.22
CA VAL A 1041 -13.02 -26.66 -5.43
C VAL A 1041 -13.05 -27.02 -3.95
N LEU A 1042 -11.98 -26.66 -3.24
CA LEU A 1042 -11.80 -26.90 -1.81
C LEU A 1042 -11.93 -25.58 -1.04
N PHE A 1043 -12.91 -25.52 -0.15
CA PHE A 1043 -13.20 -24.39 0.74
C PHE A 1043 -12.65 -24.70 2.15
N PRO A 1044 -11.53 -24.08 2.58
CA PRO A 1044 -11.03 -24.21 3.95
C PRO A 1044 -11.91 -23.43 4.94
N TYR A 1045 -11.70 -23.60 6.25
CA TYR A 1045 -12.49 -22.93 7.30
C TYR A 1045 -14.00 -23.22 7.28
N ALA A 1046 -14.38 -24.38 6.74
CA ALA A 1046 -15.76 -24.84 6.62
C ALA A 1046 -16.25 -25.68 7.81
N GLY A 1047 -15.46 -25.76 8.90
CA GLY A 1047 -15.76 -26.62 10.05
C GLY A 1047 -16.90 -26.13 10.95
N ALA A 1048 -17.19 -24.83 10.92
CA ALA A 1048 -18.24 -24.19 11.73
C ALA A 1048 -19.37 -23.66 10.83
N TYR A 1049 -20.62 -23.88 11.25
CA TYR A 1049 -21.81 -23.39 10.53
C TYR A 1049 -21.81 -23.75 9.04
N GLY A 1050 -21.20 -24.88 8.69
CA GLY A 1050 -21.23 -25.43 7.34
C GLY A 1050 -22.45 -26.32 7.17
N TRP A 1051 -22.22 -27.64 7.25
CA TRP A 1051 -23.29 -28.63 7.19
C TRP A 1051 -24.42 -28.32 8.18
N ALA A 1052 -24.10 -28.04 9.45
CA ALA A 1052 -25.07 -27.94 10.54
C ALA A 1052 -26.23 -26.93 10.33
N ILE A 1053 -26.05 -25.88 9.52
CA ILE A 1053 -27.10 -24.86 9.26
C ILE A 1053 -27.69 -24.95 7.85
N SER A 1054 -27.27 -25.93 7.06
CA SER A 1054 -27.64 -26.04 5.66
C SER A 1054 -28.95 -26.81 5.48
N HIS A 1055 -29.66 -26.52 4.39
CA HIS A 1055 -30.97 -27.14 4.13
C HIS A 1055 -30.80 -28.45 3.33
N HIS A 1056 -30.40 -29.53 4.01
CA HIS A 1056 -29.93 -30.77 3.36
C HIS A 1056 -30.97 -31.46 2.46
N GLN A 1057 -32.26 -31.30 2.76
CA GLN A 1057 -33.34 -31.94 1.99
C GLN A 1057 -33.85 -31.08 0.83
N PHE A 1058 -33.38 -29.84 0.69
CA PHE A 1058 -33.84 -28.93 -0.35
C PHE A 1058 -33.46 -29.48 -1.74
N LEU A 1059 -34.47 -29.70 -2.59
CA LEU A 1059 -34.36 -30.32 -3.92
C LEU A 1059 -33.81 -31.76 -3.95
N SER A 1060 -33.67 -32.41 -2.78
CA SER A 1060 -33.36 -33.84 -2.66
C SER A 1060 -32.05 -34.31 -3.34
N HIS A 1061 -31.04 -33.43 -3.43
CA HIS A 1061 -29.71 -33.80 -3.92
C HIS A 1061 -28.98 -34.77 -2.97
N ALA A 1062 -28.01 -35.51 -3.50
CA ALA A 1062 -27.22 -36.47 -2.73
C ALA A 1062 -26.26 -35.75 -1.76
N GLN A 1063 -26.24 -36.20 -0.51
CA GLN A 1063 -25.41 -35.62 0.56
C GLN A 1063 -23.90 -35.79 0.30
N PRO A 1064 -23.05 -34.88 0.83
CA PRO A 1064 -21.60 -35.04 0.81
C PRO A 1064 -21.17 -36.17 1.74
N GLN A 1065 -20.00 -36.76 1.46
CA GLN A 1065 -19.35 -37.66 2.41
C GLN A 1065 -18.82 -36.88 3.62
N HIS A 1066 -18.78 -37.49 4.81
CA HIS A 1066 -18.18 -36.90 6.00
C HIS A 1066 -16.96 -37.71 6.40
N ILE A 1067 -15.78 -37.09 6.32
CA ILE A 1067 -14.50 -37.73 6.55
C ILE A 1067 -13.81 -37.05 7.73
N TYR A 1068 -13.40 -37.85 8.71
CA TYR A 1068 -12.67 -37.39 9.88
C TYR A 1068 -11.24 -37.94 9.81
N LEU A 1069 -10.27 -37.03 9.77
CA LEU A 1069 -8.84 -37.31 9.71
C LEU A 1069 -8.26 -37.17 11.10
N ASP A 1070 -7.40 -38.11 11.49
CA ASP A 1070 -6.78 -38.17 12.81
C ASP A 1070 -5.27 -37.97 12.74
#